data_AF-A0A315XGN5-F1
#
_entry.id   AF-A0A315XGN5-F1
#
_cell.length_a   1.000
_cell.length_b   1.000
_cell.length_c   1.000
_cell.angle_alpha   90.00
_cell.angle_beta   90.00
_cell.angle_gamma   90.00
#
_symmetry.space_group_name_H-M   'P 1'
#
loop_
_entity.id
_entity.type
_entity.pdbx_description
1 polymer ?
#
loop_
_entity_poly.entity_id
_entity_poly.type
_entity_poly.pdbx_seq_one_letter_code
_entity_poly.pdbx_strand_id
1 'polypeptide(L)'
;MKYSYLIFILLITYPIFTSSALADTNLVSNPSIESGTTIPLNWAFVTQDGNTPVWDTRSHTGLRSIKISVSGTTNRISGYPQSDIIAAQPLTTYTASVWGKTENAGGSNTPAVRVVELDANKKYVRQVNLPVFAKGTNGWTQKTLEFKTGPTTKYIYIYANIWNGYGTFWMDDVTVSSKTLITVTIPTPVPTPVPTPVPTPVPTPVPVPVETTLVLNPGFEKGTTTPLNWTLVAQGGNAPIWDSVSHSGSRSIKISIPGTTNTISGYPQSDLIEAQPLTTYTASVWGKTQNTGGSNTPAARVVELDANKNLIRQINLLPVFGRGTNDWAQRTVEFQTAANTRYLYVYANIWNGYGNFWMDDAVLTLKNTPTPAVTPTPTLTATPTPTHKPELGVFNREPVASVDDPLMKWQTIASSSGLLSYPKSTGVSFNLWSDWSKSTSKWTDIGPNGYIQNRFNLANKYNNEYEYAPFLLHEEMFGPIALSTWAEPLNTWQLEGKATFNGIEVKLLKTWIIENKGQAWNQAWWNGLKAGSGDPLLREWEVYYTTNLYKAWNEYVHSLGKKSMVIGLMSTQNSNYDADIKYAMPAYDYVLANYDAIVDYSYPTSSAKVSYSLNKIKYLKSKYTAPNGKLMWILTGTFSDMSWTWSEAVAQSEFNAVAPYADAIITYPYTNMGSRTNPYPKYLLKFYHARYG
;
A
#
# COMPACT_ATOMS: atom_id res chain seq x y z
N MET A 1 60.84 20.92 36.43
CA MET A 1 60.42 19.91 37.43
C MET A 1 58.91 19.77 37.35
N LYS A 2 58.47 18.53 37.09
CA LYS A 2 57.11 17.93 37.11
C LYS A 2 55.89 18.86 37.24
N TYR A 3 55.17 19.06 36.13
CA TYR A 3 53.75 19.42 36.14
C TYR A 3 52.91 18.12 36.17
N SER A 4 52.10 17.95 37.21
CA SER A 4 51.17 16.83 37.36
C SER A 4 49.84 17.15 36.68
N TYR A 5 49.41 16.27 35.77
CA TYR A 5 48.09 16.29 35.14
C TYR A 5 47.03 15.76 36.12
N LEU A 6 46.00 16.55 36.40
CA LEU A 6 44.70 16.06 36.89
C LEU A 6 43.77 15.92 35.68
N ILE A 7 43.31 14.71 35.41
CA ILE A 7 42.27 14.42 34.40
C ILE A 7 40.90 14.54 35.09
N PHE A 8 40.10 15.51 34.65
CA PHE A 8 38.66 15.59 34.97
C PHE A 8 37.89 14.79 33.91
N ILE A 9 37.24 13.69 34.31
CA ILE A 9 36.29 12.97 33.46
C ILE A 9 34.90 13.62 33.67
N LEU A 10 34.42 14.32 32.63
CA LEU A 10 33.09 14.88 32.56
C LEU A 10 32.14 13.80 31.97
N LEU A 11 31.32 13.17 32.82
CA LEU A 11 30.22 12.31 32.36
C LEU A 11 29.05 13.20 31.90
N ILE A 12 28.90 13.35 30.58
CA ILE A 12 27.70 13.93 29.95
C ILE A 12 26.71 12.79 29.69
N THR A 13 25.65 12.72 30.49
CA THR A 13 24.50 11.84 30.23
C THR A 13 23.59 12.50 29.19
N TYR A 14 23.55 11.97 27.97
CA TYR A 14 22.59 12.35 26.94
C TYR A 14 21.24 11.61 27.16
N PRO A 15 20.08 12.27 27.07
CA PRO A 15 18.81 11.58 26.98
C PRO A 15 18.70 10.91 25.60
N ILE A 16 18.55 9.59 25.60
CA ILE A 16 18.25 8.80 24.39
C ILE A 16 16.77 9.04 24.08
N PHE A 17 16.47 9.77 23.01
CA PHE A 17 15.12 9.78 22.44
C PHE A 17 14.98 8.59 21.49
N THR A 18 14.27 7.55 21.93
CA THR A 18 13.82 6.45 21.07
C THR A 18 12.60 6.90 20.25
N SER A 19 12.66 6.71 18.93
CA SER A 19 11.51 6.92 18.06
C SER A 19 10.47 5.82 18.30
N SER A 20 9.26 6.18 18.73
CA SER A 20 8.13 5.26 18.72
C SER A 20 7.61 5.13 17.28
N ALA A 21 7.76 3.95 16.68
CA ALA A 21 6.81 3.49 15.68
C ALA A 21 5.40 3.66 16.27
N LEU A 22 4.41 4.08 15.46
CA LEU A 22 3.01 3.86 15.85
C LEU A 22 2.81 2.35 15.85
N ALA A 23 3.11 1.73 17.00
CA ALA A 23 2.70 0.38 17.32
C ALA A 23 1.18 0.33 17.14
N ASP A 24 0.67 -0.77 16.58
CA ASP A 24 -0.69 -1.20 16.85
C ASP A 24 -0.86 -1.13 18.37
N THR A 25 -1.58 -0.11 18.86
CA THR A 25 -1.62 0.14 20.29
C THR A 25 -2.37 -1.03 20.91
N ASN A 26 -1.64 -1.80 21.69
CA ASN A 26 -2.18 -2.93 22.40
C ASN A 26 -3.28 -2.43 23.35
N LEU A 27 -4.49 -2.93 23.16
CA LEU A 27 -5.68 -2.54 23.92
C LEU A 27 -5.70 -3.15 25.33
N VAL A 28 -4.80 -4.11 25.62
CA VAL A 28 -4.63 -4.68 26.96
C VAL A 28 -3.69 -3.80 27.77
N SER A 29 -4.13 -3.41 28.98
CA SER A 29 -3.26 -2.68 29.90
C SER A 29 -2.21 -3.59 30.53
N ASN A 30 -0.98 -3.06 30.70
CA ASN A 30 0.16 -3.80 31.24
C ASN A 30 0.39 -5.17 30.54
N PRO A 31 0.57 -5.16 29.20
CA PRO A 31 0.54 -6.37 28.39
C PRO A 31 1.74 -7.31 28.59
N SER A 32 2.90 -6.75 28.94
CA SER A 32 4.10 -7.51 29.33
C SER A 32 4.15 -7.82 30.84
N ILE A 33 3.13 -7.42 31.61
CA ILE A 33 2.95 -7.85 33.01
C ILE A 33 4.09 -7.41 33.94
N GLU A 34 4.82 -6.34 33.60
CA GLU A 34 6.01 -5.89 34.35
C GLU A 34 5.72 -4.88 35.46
N SER A 35 4.51 -4.30 35.47
CA SER A 35 4.12 -3.27 36.44
C SER A 35 3.14 -3.81 37.47
N GLY A 36 3.32 -3.50 38.74
CA GLY A 36 2.48 -3.97 39.84
C GLY A 36 3.22 -4.01 41.16
N THR A 37 2.58 -4.56 42.19
CA THR A 37 3.20 -4.75 43.52
C THR A 37 3.15 -6.22 43.93
N THR A 38 1.98 -6.71 44.30
CA THR A 38 1.72 -8.13 44.62
C THR A 38 0.93 -8.84 43.52
N ILE A 39 0.18 -8.06 42.74
CA ILE A 39 -0.49 -8.47 41.51
C ILE A 39 -0.12 -7.47 40.40
N PRO A 40 -0.15 -7.88 39.12
CA PRO A 40 0.08 -6.98 38.01
C PRO A 40 -0.99 -5.88 38.00
N LEU A 41 -0.58 -4.64 37.78
CA LEU A 41 -1.50 -3.51 37.63
C LEU A 41 -2.46 -3.77 36.46
N ASN A 42 -3.74 -3.45 36.64
CA ASN A 42 -4.83 -3.69 35.67
C ASN A 42 -5.16 -5.16 35.38
N TRP A 43 -4.65 -6.07 36.21
CA TRP A 43 -5.07 -7.47 36.21
C TRP A 43 -5.70 -7.84 37.54
N ALA A 44 -6.79 -8.61 37.49
CA ALA A 44 -7.42 -9.20 38.66
C ALA A 44 -7.01 -10.66 38.76
N PHE A 45 -6.56 -11.10 39.93
CA PHE A 45 -6.34 -12.51 40.24
C PHE A 45 -7.51 -13.02 41.06
N VAL A 46 -8.29 -13.92 40.47
CA VAL A 46 -9.45 -14.52 41.13
C VAL A 46 -9.05 -15.87 41.70
N THR A 47 -9.27 -16.05 43.00
CA THR A 47 -9.10 -17.34 43.67
C THR A 47 -10.30 -18.23 43.35
N GLN A 48 -10.04 -19.44 42.86
CA GLN A 48 -11.04 -20.47 42.64
C GLN A 48 -10.49 -21.81 43.13
N ASP A 49 -11.31 -22.59 43.84
CA ASP A 49 -10.94 -23.89 44.43
C ASP A 49 -9.63 -23.85 45.26
N GLY A 50 -9.42 -22.75 45.98
CA GLY A 50 -8.22 -22.51 46.80
C GLY A 50 -6.96 -22.22 45.98
N ASN A 51 -7.07 -22.07 44.66
CA ASN A 51 -5.97 -21.75 43.77
C ASN A 51 -6.03 -20.29 43.32
N THR A 52 -4.92 -19.56 43.46
CA THR A 52 -4.80 -18.15 43.03
C THR A 52 -3.63 -18.04 42.07
N PRO A 53 -3.76 -17.31 40.94
CA PRO A 53 -2.61 -16.99 40.09
C PRO A 53 -1.52 -16.26 40.87
N VAL A 54 -0.29 -16.36 40.37
CA VAL A 54 0.90 -15.78 41.01
C VAL A 54 1.65 -14.91 40.00
N TRP A 55 2.18 -13.78 40.46
CA TRP A 55 3.05 -12.92 39.68
C TRP A 55 4.50 -13.45 39.77
N ASP A 56 4.88 -14.27 38.79
CA ASP A 56 6.09 -15.11 38.81
C ASP A 56 7.27 -14.38 38.17
N THR A 57 8.50 -14.80 38.50
CA THR A 57 9.74 -14.23 37.94
C THR A 57 10.24 -14.95 36.70
N ARG A 58 9.61 -16.06 36.30
CA ARG A 58 9.86 -16.67 34.98
C ARG A 58 9.01 -15.93 33.96
N SER A 59 9.63 -15.41 32.92
CA SER A 59 8.95 -14.62 31.91
C SER A 59 9.41 -15.00 30.50
N HIS A 60 8.68 -14.55 29.49
CA HIS A 60 9.06 -14.63 28.07
C HIS A 60 9.93 -13.43 27.70
N THR A 61 9.47 -12.23 28.07
CA THR A 61 10.25 -10.99 28.04
C THR A 61 10.26 -10.34 29.42
N GLY A 62 11.10 -9.34 29.66
CA GLY A 62 11.13 -8.64 30.94
C GLY A 62 11.51 -9.54 32.14
N LEU A 63 10.90 -9.29 33.30
CA LEU A 63 11.22 -9.91 34.59
C LEU A 63 10.03 -10.68 35.19
N ARG A 64 8.83 -10.56 34.62
CA ARG A 64 7.61 -11.06 35.25
C ARG A 64 6.65 -11.69 34.26
N SER A 65 5.84 -12.63 34.74
CA SER A 65 4.69 -13.14 34.01
C SER A 65 3.58 -13.60 34.97
N ILE A 66 2.44 -14.02 34.44
CA ILE A 66 1.39 -14.62 35.28
C ILE A 66 1.51 -16.13 35.24
N LYS A 67 1.65 -16.74 36.42
CA LYS A 67 1.63 -18.18 36.64
C LYS A 67 0.29 -18.64 37.17
N ILE A 68 -0.25 -19.68 36.56
CA ILE A 68 -1.40 -20.46 37.01
C ILE A 68 -0.90 -21.87 37.29
N SER A 69 -1.12 -22.41 38.47
CA SER A 69 -0.53 -23.70 38.85
C SER A 69 -1.47 -24.53 39.68
N VAL A 70 -1.86 -25.70 39.18
CA VAL A 70 -2.64 -26.71 39.92
C VAL A 70 -1.70 -27.86 40.25
N SER A 71 -1.38 -28.03 41.53
CA SER A 71 -0.46 -29.06 42.02
C SER A 71 -1.03 -30.48 41.90
N GLY A 72 -0.15 -31.46 41.74
CA GLY A 72 -0.51 -32.88 41.65
C GLY A 72 -0.99 -33.28 40.25
N THR A 73 -1.72 -34.40 40.19
CA THR A 73 -2.19 -35.02 38.93
C THR A 73 -3.71 -35.21 38.88
N THR A 74 -4.44 -34.61 39.82
CA THR A 74 -5.90 -34.66 39.86
C THR A 74 -6.48 -33.44 39.13
N ASN A 75 -7.48 -33.67 38.28
CA ASN A 75 -8.21 -32.59 37.61
C ASN A 75 -8.82 -31.62 38.62
N ARG A 76 -8.48 -30.35 38.51
CA ARG A 76 -9.13 -29.26 39.25
C ARG A 76 -9.37 -28.06 38.34
N ILE A 77 -10.10 -27.08 38.84
CA ILE A 77 -10.23 -25.77 38.21
C ILE A 77 -9.28 -24.83 38.95
N SER A 78 -8.40 -24.17 38.21
CA SER A 78 -7.51 -23.15 38.78
C SER A 78 -8.28 -21.85 39.05
N GLY A 79 -7.72 -21.00 39.91
CA GLY A 79 -7.98 -19.57 39.83
C GLY A 79 -7.56 -19.01 38.47
N TYR A 80 -7.94 -17.78 38.18
CA TYR A 80 -7.68 -17.19 36.88
C TYR A 80 -7.25 -15.72 36.98
N PRO A 81 -6.28 -15.30 36.15
CA PRO A 81 -6.10 -13.90 35.86
C PRO A 81 -7.19 -13.43 34.90
N GLN A 82 -7.60 -12.19 35.11
CA GLN A 82 -8.46 -11.45 34.21
C GLN A 82 -7.80 -10.11 33.92
N SER A 83 -7.71 -9.72 32.64
CA SER A 83 -7.31 -8.37 32.28
C SER A 83 -8.36 -7.36 32.75
N ASP A 84 -8.06 -6.09 32.50
CA ASP A 84 -9.05 -5.04 32.49
C ASP A 84 -10.16 -5.31 31.46
N ILE A 85 -11.29 -4.64 31.67
CA ILE A 85 -12.41 -4.65 30.72
C ILE A 85 -12.10 -3.62 29.65
N ILE A 86 -11.92 -4.10 28.42
CA ILE A 86 -11.51 -3.34 27.24
C ILE A 86 -12.76 -2.95 26.47
N ALA A 87 -12.90 -1.68 26.08
CA ALA A 87 -13.98 -1.25 25.20
C ALA A 87 -13.83 -1.86 23.81
N ALA A 88 -14.91 -2.45 23.29
CA ALA A 88 -14.93 -3.10 21.99
C ALA A 88 -16.12 -2.62 21.14
N GLN A 89 -15.91 -2.54 19.83
CA GLN A 89 -16.96 -2.19 18.89
C GLN A 89 -17.73 -3.46 18.49
N PRO A 90 -19.07 -3.43 18.38
CA PRO A 90 -19.83 -4.54 17.84
C PRO A 90 -19.42 -4.84 16.39
N LEU A 91 -19.51 -6.10 15.98
CA LEU A 91 -19.22 -6.56 14.61
C LEU A 91 -17.84 -6.15 14.07
N THR A 92 -16.86 -5.92 14.94
CA THR A 92 -15.50 -5.49 14.58
C THR A 92 -14.52 -6.65 14.74
N THR A 93 -13.56 -6.75 13.81
CA THR A 93 -12.51 -7.77 13.85
C THR A 93 -11.34 -7.29 14.70
N TYR A 94 -10.91 -8.16 15.60
CA TYR A 94 -9.77 -7.97 16.48
C TYR A 94 -8.80 -9.14 16.31
N THR A 95 -7.53 -8.90 16.60
CA THR A 95 -6.50 -9.91 16.74
C THR A 95 -6.05 -9.94 18.19
N ALA A 96 -6.15 -11.10 18.84
CA ALA A 96 -5.60 -11.33 20.17
C ALA A 96 -4.39 -12.28 20.06
N SER A 97 -3.30 -12.00 20.78
CA SER A 97 -2.19 -12.94 20.93
C SER A 97 -1.67 -13.03 22.36
N VAL A 98 -1.02 -14.14 22.69
CA VAL A 98 -0.39 -14.36 24.00
C VAL A 98 0.75 -15.35 23.87
N TRP A 99 1.86 -15.10 24.57
CA TRP A 99 2.91 -16.08 24.78
C TRP A 99 2.57 -16.96 25.97
N GLY A 100 2.62 -18.27 25.79
CA GLY A 100 2.33 -19.23 26.86
C GLY A 100 3.37 -20.34 26.96
N LYS A 101 3.63 -20.76 28.20
CA LYS A 101 4.55 -21.84 28.56
C LYS A 101 3.83 -22.83 29.47
N THR A 102 4.08 -24.12 29.32
CA THR A 102 3.53 -25.15 30.22
C THR A 102 4.62 -25.96 30.89
N GLU A 103 4.35 -26.44 32.10
CA GLU A 103 5.18 -27.40 32.84
C GLU A 103 4.27 -28.43 33.49
N ASN A 104 4.49 -29.71 33.16
CA ASN A 104 3.71 -30.84 33.65
C ASN A 104 2.18 -30.66 33.47
N ALA A 105 1.76 -29.91 32.44
CA ALA A 105 0.34 -29.66 32.19
C ALA A 105 -0.35 -30.95 31.74
N GLY A 106 -1.44 -31.33 32.40
CA GLY A 106 -2.12 -32.59 32.13
C GLY A 106 -3.58 -32.59 32.56
N GLY A 107 -4.18 -33.78 32.59
CA GLY A 107 -5.58 -33.96 32.94
C GLY A 107 -6.51 -34.00 31.73
N SER A 108 -7.79 -33.67 31.91
CA SER A 108 -8.78 -33.74 30.82
C SER A 108 -8.57 -32.64 29.80
N ASN A 109 -8.48 -31.38 30.22
CA ASN A 109 -8.27 -30.24 29.31
C ASN A 109 -6.87 -29.64 29.42
N THR A 110 -6.48 -28.92 28.37
CA THR A 110 -5.28 -28.08 28.36
C THR A 110 -5.53 -26.74 29.06
N PRO A 111 -4.46 -26.05 29.50
CA PRO A 111 -4.55 -24.63 29.80
C PRO A 111 -5.11 -23.85 28.61
N ALA A 112 -5.93 -22.84 28.89
CA ALA A 112 -6.61 -22.06 27.85
C ALA A 112 -6.58 -20.58 28.18
N VAL A 113 -6.40 -19.77 27.14
CA VAL A 113 -6.57 -18.31 27.15
C VAL A 113 -7.75 -17.98 26.25
N ARG A 114 -8.60 -17.05 26.67
CA ARG A 114 -9.86 -16.73 25.98
C ARG A 114 -10.09 -15.24 25.94
N VAL A 115 -10.82 -14.83 24.90
CA VAL A 115 -11.48 -13.53 24.84
C VAL A 115 -12.92 -13.72 25.26
N VAL A 116 -13.37 -12.98 26.27
CA VAL A 116 -14.78 -12.94 26.68
C VAL A 116 -15.40 -11.66 26.16
N GLU A 117 -16.59 -11.76 25.58
CA GLU A 117 -17.39 -10.64 25.09
C GLU A 117 -18.52 -10.33 26.08
N LEU A 118 -18.69 -9.04 26.37
CA LEU A 118 -19.71 -8.51 27.27
C LEU A 118 -20.61 -7.50 26.54
N ASP A 119 -21.87 -7.40 26.97
CA ASP A 119 -22.83 -6.40 26.47
C ASP A 119 -22.63 -5.01 27.11
N ALA A 120 -23.48 -4.05 26.75
CA ALA A 120 -23.45 -2.68 27.29
C ALA A 120 -23.60 -2.62 28.82
N ASN A 121 -24.23 -3.63 29.44
CA ASN A 121 -24.43 -3.74 30.87
C ASN A 121 -23.34 -4.59 31.55
N LYS A 122 -22.25 -4.90 30.83
CA LYS A 122 -21.15 -5.78 31.26
C LYS A 122 -21.60 -7.21 31.58
N LYS A 123 -22.71 -7.68 31.02
CA LYS A 123 -23.13 -9.08 31.12
C LYS A 123 -22.44 -9.93 30.08
N TYR A 124 -22.11 -11.16 30.46
CA TYR A 124 -21.52 -12.14 29.56
C TYR A 124 -22.40 -12.39 28.34
N VAL A 125 -21.80 -12.28 27.15
CA VAL A 125 -22.45 -12.61 25.86
C VAL A 125 -21.94 -13.96 25.38
N ARG A 126 -20.63 -14.08 25.17
CA ARG A 126 -19.96 -15.31 24.71
C ARG A 126 -18.46 -15.24 24.98
N GLN A 127 -17.75 -16.32 24.68
CA GLN A 127 -16.29 -16.35 24.71
C GLN A 127 -15.73 -17.11 23.51
N VAL A 128 -14.49 -16.80 23.14
CA VAL A 128 -13.73 -17.47 22.08
C VAL A 128 -12.35 -17.86 22.62
N ASN A 129 -11.94 -19.10 22.37
CA ASN A 129 -10.65 -19.61 22.84
C ASN A 129 -9.54 -19.26 21.83
N LEU A 130 -8.38 -18.86 22.33
CA LEU A 130 -7.16 -18.89 21.51
C LEU A 130 -6.79 -20.35 21.18
N PRO A 131 -5.99 -20.59 20.11
CA PRO A 131 -5.49 -21.92 19.82
C PRO A 131 -4.78 -22.54 21.04
N VAL A 132 -4.99 -23.84 21.24
CA VAL A 132 -4.64 -24.53 22.50
C VAL A 132 -3.14 -24.57 22.78
N PHE A 133 -2.78 -24.52 24.07
CA PHE A 133 -1.43 -24.80 24.57
C PHE A 133 -1.30 -26.30 24.87
N ALA A 134 -0.24 -26.93 24.38
CA ALA A 134 -0.07 -28.38 24.50
C ALA A 134 0.08 -28.84 25.96
N LYS A 135 -0.35 -30.07 26.25
CA LYS A 135 -0.03 -30.77 27.51
C LYS A 135 1.49 -31.03 27.60
N GLY A 136 1.96 -31.35 28.80
CA GLY A 136 3.35 -31.62 29.11
C GLY A 136 4.16 -30.36 29.44
N THR A 137 5.48 -30.49 29.32
CA THR A 137 6.44 -29.42 29.60
C THR A 137 6.96 -28.87 28.28
N ASN A 138 6.60 -27.63 27.98
CA ASN A 138 6.89 -26.98 26.71
C ASN A 138 7.61 -25.64 26.92
N GLY A 139 8.30 -25.16 25.88
CA GLY A 139 8.85 -23.81 25.83
C GLY A 139 7.77 -22.74 25.72
N TRP A 140 8.18 -21.47 25.73
CA TRP A 140 7.29 -20.36 25.38
C TRP A 140 6.86 -20.48 23.92
N THR A 141 5.57 -20.35 23.65
CA THR A 141 5.02 -20.32 22.28
C THR A 141 3.95 -19.25 22.18
N GLN A 142 3.90 -18.51 21.08
CA GLN A 142 2.83 -17.55 20.84
C GLN A 142 1.61 -18.24 20.24
N LYS A 143 0.42 -17.86 20.69
CA LYS A 143 -0.85 -18.23 20.07
C LYS A 143 -1.60 -16.96 19.67
N THR A 144 -2.19 -16.97 18.49
CA THR A 144 -2.89 -15.83 17.91
C THR A 144 -4.29 -16.25 17.47
N LEU A 145 -5.27 -15.36 17.67
CA LEU A 145 -6.66 -15.53 17.29
C LEU A 145 -7.15 -14.25 16.60
N GLU A 146 -7.63 -14.37 15.37
CA GLU A 146 -8.48 -13.35 14.75
C GLU A 146 -9.95 -13.69 15.07
N PHE A 147 -10.69 -12.74 15.64
CA PHE A 147 -12.10 -12.93 15.98
C PHE A 147 -12.91 -11.66 15.66
N LYS A 148 -14.18 -11.85 15.30
CA LYS A 148 -15.13 -10.76 15.06
C LYS A 148 -16.14 -10.71 16.19
N THR A 149 -16.27 -9.57 16.86
CA THR A 149 -17.22 -9.37 17.97
C THR A 149 -18.68 -9.53 17.52
N GLY A 150 -19.55 -9.90 18.46
CA GLY A 150 -20.99 -10.00 18.26
C GLY A 150 -21.68 -8.63 18.10
N PRO A 151 -22.94 -8.60 17.63
CA PRO A 151 -23.70 -7.36 17.40
C PRO A 151 -24.06 -6.62 18.70
N THR A 152 -24.04 -7.28 19.84
CA THR A 152 -24.35 -6.69 21.15
C THR A 152 -23.11 -6.40 21.99
N THR A 153 -21.92 -6.77 21.51
CA THR A 153 -20.67 -6.67 22.26
C THR A 153 -20.24 -5.22 22.40
N LYS A 154 -19.99 -4.80 23.65
CA LYS A 154 -19.47 -3.47 24.01
C LYS A 154 -18.15 -3.53 24.73
N TYR A 155 -17.84 -4.66 25.36
CA TYR A 155 -16.57 -4.85 26.02
C TYR A 155 -16.02 -6.24 25.76
N ILE A 156 -14.71 -6.36 25.88
CA ILE A 156 -14.00 -7.64 25.91
C ILE A 156 -13.03 -7.67 27.09
N TYR A 157 -12.62 -8.87 27.51
CA TYR A 157 -11.44 -9.03 28.37
C TYR A 157 -10.74 -10.35 28.07
N ILE A 158 -9.45 -10.42 28.42
CA ILE A 158 -8.66 -11.64 28.34
C ILE A 158 -8.69 -12.35 29.69
N TYR A 159 -8.95 -13.65 29.68
CA TYR A 159 -8.77 -14.47 30.86
C TYR A 159 -8.15 -15.82 30.51
N ALA A 160 -7.44 -16.40 31.46
CA ALA A 160 -6.79 -17.69 31.29
C ALA A 160 -7.07 -18.60 32.47
N ASN A 161 -7.18 -19.90 32.26
CA ASN A 161 -7.28 -20.87 33.35
C ASN A 161 -6.84 -22.27 32.93
N ILE A 162 -6.71 -23.14 33.93
CA ILE A 162 -6.67 -24.58 33.79
C ILE A 162 -8.02 -25.11 34.26
N TRP A 163 -8.85 -25.61 33.34
CA TRP A 163 -10.19 -26.11 33.66
C TRP A 163 -10.22 -27.64 33.59
N ASN A 164 -10.53 -28.34 34.68
CA ASN A 164 -10.43 -29.81 34.75
C ASN A 164 -9.08 -30.34 34.23
N GLY A 165 -8.00 -29.75 34.74
CA GLY A 165 -6.63 -30.13 34.41
C GLY A 165 -5.72 -29.93 35.62
N TYR A 166 -4.43 -30.17 35.42
CA TYR A 166 -3.39 -29.93 36.41
C TYR A 166 -2.09 -29.45 35.75
N GLY A 167 -1.08 -29.12 36.56
CA GLY A 167 0.21 -28.63 36.12
C GLY A 167 0.31 -27.11 36.17
N THR A 168 1.33 -26.56 35.51
CA THR A 168 1.61 -25.13 35.54
C THR A 168 1.55 -24.53 34.14
N PHE A 169 0.95 -23.35 34.05
CA PHE A 169 0.88 -22.52 32.85
C PHE A 169 1.36 -21.12 33.19
N TRP A 170 2.27 -20.58 32.37
CA TRP A 170 2.61 -19.16 32.39
C TRP A 170 2.05 -18.50 31.15
N MET A 171 1.60 -17.26 31.30
CA MET A 171 1.25 -16.38 30.18
C MET A 171 1.96 -15.04 30.30
N ASP A 172 2.36 -14.51 29.16
CA ASP A 172 3.12 -13.27 29.03
C ASP A 172 2.84 -12.61 27.67
N ASP A 173 3.24 -11.35 27.51
CA ASP A 173 3.16 -10.57 26.27
C ASP A 173 1.79 -10.66 25.58
N VAL A 174 0.75 -10.30 26.33
CA VAL A 174 -0.65 -10.38 25.89
C VAL A 174 -0.96 -9.21 24.97
N THR A 175 -1.40 -9.48 23.74
CA THR A 175 -1.85 -8.44 22.82
C THR A 175 -3.32 -8.57 22.45
N VAL A 176 -4.02 -7.44 22.39
CA VAL A 176 -5.28 -7.30 21.68
C VAL A 176 -5.17 -6.04 20.84
N SER A 177 -5.31 -6.16 19.53
CA SER A 177 -5.40 -5.01 18.62
C SER A 177 -6.67 -5.13 17.80
N SER A 178 -7.36 -4.01 17.60
CA SER A 178 -8.39 -3.96 16.58
C SER A 178 -7.70 -4.04 15.22
N LYS A 179 -8.22 -4.87 14.32
CA LYS A 179 -7.84 -4.79 12.91
C LYS A 179 -8.56 -3.58 12.33
N THR A 180 -8.06 -2.40 12.67
CA THR A 180 -8.57 -1.13 12.13
C THR A 180 -8.01 -1.00 10.72
N LEU A 181 -8.87 -0.92 9.70
CA LEU A 181 -8.44 -0.33 8.43
C LEU A 181 -7.97 1.10 8.76
N ILE A 182 -6.68 1.35 8.56
CA ILE A 182 -5.93 2.50 9.09
C ILE A 182 -6.72 3.81 8.86
N THR A 183 -7.12 4.46 9.95
CA THR A 183 -7.56 5.86 9.98
C THR A 183 -6.81 6.55 11.12
N VAL A 184 -5.95 7.51 10.78
CA VAL A 184 -5.02 8.20 11.69
C VAL A 184 -5.72 9.38 12.35
N THR A 185 -5.77 9.44 13.69
CA THR A 185 -6.20 10.62 14.47
C THR A 185 -5.02 11.27 15.21
N ILE A 186 -4.88 12.59 15.11
CA ILE A 186 -3.83 13.42 15.75
C ILE A 186 -4.34 13.99 17.09
N PRO A 187 -3.53 14.07 18.17
CA PRO A 187 -3.96 14.61 19.47
C PRO A 187 -3.93 16.16 19.52
N THR A 188 -4.82 16.71 20.34
CA THR A 188 -5.05 18.15 20.57
C THR A 188 -4.03 18.73 21.57
N PRO A 189 -3.40 19.90 21.31
CA PRO A 189 -2.49 20.53 22.27
C PRO A 189 -3.24 21.31 23.38
N VAL A 190 -2.65 21.30 24.59
CA VAL A 190 -3.08 22.08 25.77
C VAL A 190 -2.63 23.55 25.64
N PRO A 191 -3.43 24.54 26.07
CA PRO A 191 -3.12 25.96 25.87
C PRO A 191 -2.02 26.46 26.83
N THR A 192 -1.05 27.19 26.30
CA THR A 192 0.01 27.90 27.05
C THR A 192 -0.19 29.42 26.89
N PRO A 193 0.07 30.26 27.92
CA PRO A 193 -0.43 31.64 27.96
C PRO A 193 0.25 32.58 26.96
N VAL A 194 -0.52 33.59 26.55
CA VAL A 194 -0.22 34.59 25.52
C VAL A 194 0.77 35.65 26.03
N PRO A 195 1.91 35.88 25.35
CA PRO A 195 2.66 37.12 25.48
C PRO A 195 2.22 38.17 24.43
N THR A 196 2.20 39.42 24.89
CA THR A 196 1.74 40.67 24.26
C THR A 196 2.41 40.97 22.90
N PRO A 197 1.70 41.57 21.91
CA PRO A 197 2.20 41.73 20.55
C PRO A 197 3.23 42.86 20.41
N VAL A 198 4.22 42.63 19.54
CA VAL A 198 5.11 43.65 18.95
C VAL A 198 4.82 43.68 17.45
N PRO A 199 4.69 44.87 16.80
CA PRO A 199 4.22 44.96 15.43
C PRO A 199 5.36 44.83 14.43
N THR A 200 5.26 43.95 13.42
CA THR A 200 6.10 44.01 12.20
C THR A 200 5.52 43.14 11.05
N PRO A 201 6.01 43.30 9.80
CA PRO A 201 5.34 43.99 8.70
C PRO A 201 4.71 43.03 7.67
N VAL A 202 3.93 43.60 6.75
CA VAL A 202 3.11 42.91 5.74
C VAL A 202 3.95 42.12 4.72
N PRO A 203 3.73 40.80 4.52
CA PRO A 203 4.35 40.04 3.45
C PRO A 203 3.46 39.87 2.21
N THR A 204 4.13 39.93 1.07
CA THR A 204 3.68 39.75 -0.33
C THR A 204 3.10 38.33 -0.59
N PRO A 205 2.13 38.14 -1.51
CA PRO A 205 1.43 36.86 -1.68
C PRO A 205 2.33 35.77 -2.27
N VAL A 206 2.36 34.60 -1.61
CA VAL A 206 2.98 33.35 -2.10
C VAL A 206 1.90 32.51 -2.81
N PRO A 207 2.19 31.80 -3.93
CA PRO A 207 1.18 31.01 -4.64
C PRO A 207 0.72 29.80 -3.83
N VAL A 208 -0.59 29.57 -3.79
CA VAL A 208 -1.26 28.51 -3.02
C VAL A 208 -0.99 27.13 -3.66
N PRO A 209 -0.63 26.08 -2.88
CA PRO A 209 -0.56 24.70 -3.39
C PRO A 209 -1.94 24.19 -3.83
N VAL A 210 -2.03 23.63 -5.03
CA VAL A 210 -3.26 23.01 -5.53
C VAL A 210 -3.45 21.66 -4.83
N GLU A 211 -4.37 21.58 -3.88
CA GLU A 211 -4.86 20.31 -3.35
C GLU A 211 -5.61 19.54 -4.45
N THR A 212 -5.33 18.24 -4.62
CA THR A 212 -6.00 17.40 -5.61
C THR A 212 -7.43 17.10 -5.17
N THR A 213 -8.40 17.84 -5.73
CA THR A 213 -9.83 17.62 -5.52
C THR A 213 -10.34 16.35 -6.20
N LEU A 214 -11.31 15.68 -5.57
CA LEU A 214 -12.06 14.54 -6.10
C LEU A 214 -13.17 14.98 -7.08
N VAL A 215 -13.56 16.26 -7.06
CA VAL A 215 -14.50 16.83 -8.03
C VAL A 215 -13.79 17.01 -9.36
N LEU A 216 -14.30 16.38 -10.41
CA LEU A 216 -13.79 16.59 -11.76
C LEU A 216 -14.28 17.93 -12.32
N ASN A 217 -13.40 18.61 -13.05
CA ASN A 217 -13.67 19.94 -13.63
C ASN A 217 -14.17 20.98 -12.58
N PRO A 218 -13.43 21.20 -11.48
CA PRO A 218 -13.90 21.94 -10.30
C PRO A 218 -14.14 23.44 -10.57
N GLY A 219 -13.34 24.05 -11.45
CA GLY A 219 -13.50 25.45 -11.89
C GLY A 219 -14.21 25.57 -13.23
N PHE A 220 -14.90 24.53 -13.69
CA PHE A 220 -15.77 24.58 -14.88
C PHE A 220 -15.11 24.99 -16.21
N GLU A 221 -13.79 24.93 -16.36
CA GLU A 221 -13.07 25.40 -17.56
C GLU A 221 -13.11 24.44 -18.76
N LYS A 222 -13.65 23.23 -18.59
CA LYS A 222 -13.73 22.21 -19.65
C LYS A 222 -15.18 21.97 -20.06
N GLY A 223 -15.49 22.05 -21.35
CA GLY A 223 -16.83 21.81 -21.90
C GLY A 223 -17.00 22.45 -23.27
N THR A 224 -18.20 22.30 -23.86
CA THR A 224 -18.55 22.94 -25.15
C THR A 224 -19.78 23.85 -25.00
N THR A 225 -20.93 23.27 -24.69
CA THR A 225 -22.18 24.00 -24.37
C THR A 225 -22.56 23.87 -22.90
N THR A 226 -22.04 22.87 -22.21
CA THR A 226 -22.17 22.61 -20.77
C THR A 226 -20.82 22.16 -20.20
N PRO A 227 -20.57 22.38 -18.90
CA PRO A 227 -19.33 21.94 -18.26
C PRO A 227 -19.26 20.41 -18.21
N LEU A 228 -18.11 19.84 -18.60
CA LEU A 228 -17.85 18.40 -18.51
C LEU A 228 -17.90 17.93 -17.05
N ASN A 229 -18.45 16.74 -16.78
CA ASN A 229 -18.62 16.12 -15.45
C ASN A 229 -19.62 16.83 -14.53
N TRP A 230 -20.46 17.69 -15.10
CA TRP A 230 -21.52 18.41 -14.39
C TRP A 230 -22.80 18.38 -15.20
N THR A 231 -23.89 18.01 -14.55
CA THR A 231 -25.24 18.02 -15.10
C THR A 231 -25.98 19.27 -14.64
N LEU A 232 -26.49 20.07 -15.58
CA LEU A 232 -27.34 21.22 -15.28
C LEU A 232 -28.81 20.79 -15.38
N VAL A 233 -29.50 20.71 -14.25
CA VAL A 233 -30.88 20.24 -14.17
C VAL A 233 -31.83 21.43 -14.16
N ALA A 234 -32.77 21.45 -15.10
CA ALA A 234 -33.86 22.41 -15.12
C ALA A 234 -34.94 22.02 -14.10
N GLN A 235 -35.37 22.98 -13.27
CA GLN A 235 -36.46 22.81 -12.32
C GLN A 235 -37.28 24.10 -12.24
N GLY A 236 -38.61 23.97 -12.18
CA GLY A 236 -39.51 25.13 -12.03
C GLY A 236 -39.42 26.14 -13.18
N GLY A 237 -39.08 25.69 -14.39
CA GLY A 237 -38.92 26.56 -15.57
C GLY A 237 -37.58 27.32 -15.62
N ASN A 238 -36.62 26.98 -14.74
CA ASN A 238 -35.32 27.62 -14.68
C ASN A 238 -34.18 26.59 -14.78
N ALA A 239 -33.17 26.89 -15.58
CA ALA A 239 -31.96 26.06 -15.74
C ALA A 239 -30.72 26.88 -15.41
N PRO A 240 -29.74 26.32 -14.67
CA PRO A 240 -28.44 26.96 -14.51
C PRO A 240 -27.74 27.12 -15.86
N ILE A 241 -26.86 28.11 -15.96
CA ILE A 241 -26.10 28.40 -17.18
C ILE A 241 -24.59 28.42 -16.90
N TRP A 242 -23.81 28.05 -17.92
CA TRP A 242 -22.36 28.11 -17.90
C TRP A 242 -21.90 29.53 -18.27
N ASP A 243 -21.64 30.35 -17.25
CA ASP A 243 -21.47 31.80 -17.33
C ASP A 243 -19.98 32.16 -17.49
N SER A 244 -19.69 33.38 -17.95
CA SER A 244 -18.35 33.97 -18.03
C SER A 244 -17.99 34.83 -16.80
N VAL A 245 -18.93 35.10 -15.90
CA VAL A 245 -18.62 35.71 -14.60
C VAL A 245 -18.02 34.64 -13.70
N SER A 246 -16.69 34.63 -13.55
CA SER A 246 -15.99 33.59 -12.79
C SER A 246 -15.23 34.15 -11.58
N HIS A 247 -14.84 33.25 -10.66
CA HIS A 247 -13.92 33.54 -9.56
C HIS A 247 -12.48 33.32 -10.04
N SER A 248 -12.23 32.19 -10.69
CA SER A 248 -10.96 31.88 -11.35
C SER A 248 -11.21 31.49 -12.81
N GLY A 249 -10.16 31.41 -13.62
CA GLY A 249 -10.31 31.03 -15.03
C GLY A 249 -11.23 31.95 -15.83
N SER A 250 -12.10 31.37 -16.65
CA SER A 250 -13.00 32.06 -17.58
C SER A 250 -14.46 31.66 -17.46
N ARG A 251 -14.79 30.68 -16.60
CA ARG A 251 -16.12 30.09 -16.51
C ARG A 251 -16.57 29.85 -15.08
N SER A 252 -17.88 29.86 -14.87
CA SER A 252 -18.53 29.39 -13.63
C SER A 252 -19.95 28.90 -13.94
N ILE A 253 -20.69 28.45 -12.92
CA ILE A 253 -22.12 28.15 -13.06
C ILE A 253 -22.96 29.24 -12.41
N LYS A 254 -23.87 29.85 -13.18
CA LYS A 254 -24.90 30.77 -12.67
C LYS A 254 -26.25 30.08 -12.50
N ILE A 255 -26.84 30.26 -11.34
CA ILE A 255 -28.21 29.92 -10.98
C ILE A 255 -28.97 31.24 -10.83
N SER A 256 -30.10 31.41 -11.51
CA SER A 256 -30.77 32.71 -11.59
C SER A 256 -32.28 32.57 -11.49
N ILE A 257 -32.90 33.19 -10.48
CA ILE A 257 -34.35 33.34 -10.40
C ILE A 257 -34.64 34.84 -10.58
N PRO A 258 -35.21 35.27 -11.72
CA PRO A 258 -35.51 36.68 -11.94
C PRO A 258 -36.67 37.17 -11.07
N GLY A 259 -36.70 38.47 -10.80
CA GLY A 259 -37.74 39.12 -9.98
C GLY A 259 -37.53 38.92 -8.48
N THR A 260 -38.61 39.11 -7.71
CA THR A 260 -38.62 39.08 -6.23
C THR A 260 -39.58 38.04 -5.65
N THR A 261 -40.10 37.14 -6.49
CA THR A 261 -40.98 36.05 -6.07
C THR A 261 -40.14 34.86 -5.63
N ASN A 262 -40.43 34.29 -4.47
CA ASN A 262 -39.72 33.10 -4.00
C ASN A 262 -40.06 31.88 -4.87
N THR A 263 -39.03 31.26 -5.44
CA THR A 263 -39.17 30.00 -6.18
C THR A 263 -38.03 29.04 -5.83
N ILE A 264 -38.07 27.84 -6.39
CA ILE A 264 -36.97 26.87 -6.33
C ILE A 264 -36.30 26.87 -7.71
N SER A 265 -35.00 27.13 -7.75
CA SER A 265 -34.24 27.14 -9.01
C SER A 265 -33.98 25.71 -9.52
N GLY A 266 -33.60 25.59 -10.79
CA GLY A 266 -32.78 24.47 -11.25
C GLY A 266 -31.43 24.44 -10.52
N TYR A 267 -30.64 23.39 -10.76
CA TYR A 267 -29.41 23.16 -10.01
C TYR A 267 -28.33 22.47 -10.85
N PRO A 268 -27.05 22.82 -10.65
CA PRO A 268 -25.95 21.98 -11.07
C PRO A 268 -25.75 20.82 -10.11
N GLN A 269 -25.31 19.71 -10.68
CA GLN A 269 -24.90 18.51 -9.96
C GLN A 269 -23.61 17.97 -10.58
N SER A 270 -22.59 17.72 -9.78
CA SER A 270 -21.39 17.02 -10.26
C SER A 270 -21.71 15.57 -10.58
N ASP A 271 -20.82 14.90 -11.32
CA ASP A 271 -20.82 13.45 -11.41
C ASP A 271 -20.73 12.80 -10.01
N LEU A 272 -21.17 11.55 -9.92
CA LEU A 272 -21.08 10.77 -8.69
C LEU A 272 -19.61 10.46 -8.38
N ILE A 273 -19.21 10.83 -7.17
CA ILE A 273 -17.88 10.61 -6.62
C ILE A 273 -17.98 9.39 -5.71
N GLU A 274 -17.18 8.35 -5.96
CA GLU A 274 -17.11 7.23 -5.03
C GLU A 274 -16.56 7.69 -3.69
N ALA A 275 -17.29 7.40 -2.62
CA ALA A 275 -16.90 7.76 -1.28
C ALA A 275 -16.81 6.53 -0.38
N GLN A 276 -15.93 6.64 0.60
CA GLN A 276 -15.79 5.64 1.65
C GLN A 276 -16.81 5.94 2.76
N PRO A 277 -17.49 4.94 3.32
CA PRO A 277 -18.34 5.13 4.48
C PRO A 277 -17.51 5.56 5.70
N LEU A 278 -18.13 6.28 6.65
CA LEU A 278 -17.49 6.76 7.89
C LEU A 278 -16.20 7.55 7.69
N THR A 279 -16.04 8.22 6.55
CA THR A 279 -14.80 8.91 6.15
C THR A 279 -15.00 10.42 6.12
N THR A 280 -14.03 11.16 6.66
CA THR A 280 -14.10 12.62 6.73
C THR A 280 -13.60 13.26 5.45
N TYR A 281 -14.44 14.12 4.88
CA TYR A 281 -14.13 14.93 3.72
C TYR A 281 -14.23 16.42 4.07
N THR A 282 -13.45 17.22 3.37
CA THR A 282 -13.63 18.66 3.33
C THR A 282 -14.19 19.03 1.96
N ALA A 283 -15.29 19.77 1.93
CA ALA A 283 -15.85 20.33 0.71
C ALA A 283 -15.81 21.85 0.77
N SER A 284 -15.42 22.50 -0.32
CA SER A 284 -15.53 23.96 -0.44
C SER A 284 -15.99 24.39 -1.82
N VAL A 285 -16.64 25.55 -1.89
CA VAL A 285 -17.11 26.17 -3.13
C VAL A 285 -16.99 27.68 -2.98
N TRP A 286 -16.50 28.36 -4.00
CA TRP A 286 -16.61 29.82 -4.10
C TRP A 286 -17.97 30.19 -4.64
N GLY A 287 -18.60 31.21 -4.05
CA GLY A 287 -19.88 31.69 -4.54
C GLY A 287 -20.08 33.19 -4.43
N LYS A 288 -20.77 33.75 -5.42
CA LYS A 288 -21.11 35.17 -5.55
C LYS A 288 -22.62 35.31 -5.62
N THR A 289 -23.16 36.38 -5.05
CA THR A 289 -24.61 36.64 -5.06
C THR A 289 -24.90 38.03 -5.61
N GLN A 290 -26.01 38.18 -6.32
CA GLN A 290 -26.50 39.48 -6.77
C GLN A 290 -28.01 39.53 -6.64
N ASN A 291 -28.48 40.57 -5.95
CA ASN A 291 -29.90 40.81 -5.68
C ASN A 291 -30.63 39.59 -5.09
N THR A 292 -29.94 38.79 -4.27
CA THR A 292 -30.54 37.59 -3.69
C THR A 292 -31.45 37.92 -2.51
N GLY A 293 -32.64 37.31 -2.45
CA GLY A 293 -33.62 37.59 -1.42
C GLY A 293 -34.60 36.44 -1.22
N GLY A 294 -35.66 36.69 -0.44
CA GLY A 294 -36.74 35.73 -0.21
C GLY A 294 -36.71 35.02 1.14
N SER A 295 -37.28 33.81 1.25
CA SER A 295 -37.37 33.12 2.55
C SER A 295 -36.06 32.41 2.94
N ASN A 296 -35.34 31.81 1.98
CA ASN A 296 -34.00 31.28 2.24
C ASN A 296 -32.94 31.90 1.34
N THR A 297 -31.69 31.64 1.68
CA THR A 297 -30.51 32.03 0.92
C THR A 297 -30.06 30.93 -0.05
N PRO A 298 -29.28 31.27 -1.08
CA PRO A 298 -28.60 30.28 -1.91
C PRO A 298 -27.67 29.39 -1.08
N ALA A 299 -27.54 28.13 -1.47
CA ALA A 299 -26.67 27.17 -0.78
C ALA A 299 -26.04 26.17 -1.75
N ALA A 300 -24.76 25.89 -1.52
CA ALA A 300 -24.07 24.71 -2.04
C ALA A 300 -24.08 23.61 -0.98
N ARG A 301 -24.11 22.35 -1.42
CA ARG A 301 -24.24 21.16 -0.58
C ARG A 301 -23.40 20.02 -1.11
N VAL A 302 -23.01 19.13 -0.21
CA VAL A 302 -22.65 17.76 -0.56
C VAL A 302 -23.84 16.86 -0.26
N VAL A 303 -24.15 15.96 -1.19
CA VAL A 303 -25.22 14.97 -1.05
C VAL A 303 -24.62 13.58 -0.88
N GLU A 304 -25.10 12.85 0.13
CA GLU A 304 -24.70 11.47 0.40
C GLU A 304 -25.73 10.48 -0.12
N LEU A 305 -25.27 9.48 -0.88
CA LEU A 305 -26.11 8.40 -1.39
C LEU A 305 -25.59 7.03 -0.94
N ASP A 306 -26.50 6.08 -0.77
CA ASP A 306 -26.16 4.68 -0.55
C ASP A 306 -25.71 3.95 -1.83
N ALA A 307 -25.36 2.67 -1.72
CA ALA A 307 -24.93 1.86 -2.87
C ALA A 307 -25.99 1.70 -3.97
N ASN A 308 -27.28 1.85 -3.62
CA ASN A 308 -28.41 1.81 -4.54
C ASN A 308 -28.76 3.21 -5.09
N LYS A 309 -27.96 4.24 -4.77
CA LYS A 309 -28.16 5.65 -5.13
C LYS A 309 -29.37 6.30 -4.44
N ASN A 310 -29.85 5.74 -3.31
CA ASN A 310 -30.86 6.40 -2.50
C ASN A 310 -30.24 7.51 -1.67
N LEU A 311 -30.95 8.63 -1.51
CA LEU A 311 -30.53 9.75 -0.68
C LEU A 311 -30.44 9.34 0.79
N ILE A 312 -29.27 9.56 1.40
CA ILE A 312 -29.06 9.43 2.84
C ILE A 312 -29.30 10.78 3.50
N ARG A 313 -28.55 11.81 3.09
CA ARG A 313 -28.67 13.18 3.62
C ARG A 313 -27.98 14.22 2.72
N GLN A 314 -28.24 15.49 3.02
CA GLN A 314 -27.59 16.64 2.39
C GLN A 314 -26.90 17.51 3.44
N ILE A 315 -25.73 18.04 3.11
CA ILE A 315 -24.88 18.80 4.03
C ILE A 315 -24.59 20.15 3.39
N ASN A 316 -25.06 21.23 4.02
CA ASN A 316 -24.80 22.59 3.55
C ASN A 316 -23.33 22.98 3.76
N LEU A 317 -22.74 23.64 2.77
CA LEU A 317 -21.50 24.38 2.96
C LEU A 317 -21.83 25.65 3.76
N LEU A 318 -21.22 25.78 4.94
CA LEU A 318 -21.54 26.83 5.91
C LEU A 318 -20.40 27.86 6.03
N PRO A 319 -20.73 29.12 6.43
CA PRO A 319 -22.07 29.69 6.45
C PRO A 319 -22.69 29.71 5.04
N VAL A 320 -24.02 29.65 4.91
CA VAL A 320 -24.66 29.76 3.59
C VAL A 320 -24.36 31.11 2.93
N PHE A 321 -24.57 31.24 1.61
CA PHE A 321 -24.27 32.46 0.89
C PHE A 321 -25.26 33.58 1.25
N GLY A 322 -24.77 34.81 1.46
CA GLY A 322 -25.58 35.90 2.00
C GLY A 322 -26.69 36.39 1.06
N ARG A 323 -27.65 37.13 1.63
CA ARG A 323 -28.65 37.90 0.86
C ARG A 323 -28.02 39.15 0.24
N GLY A 324 -28.67 39.68 -0.78
CA GLY A 324 -28.29 40.91 -1.46
C GLY A 324 -27.23 40.68 -2.52
N THR A 325 -26.32 41.64 -2.65
CA THR A 325 -25.23 41.60 -3.62
C THR A 325 -23.93 41.51 -2.88
N ASN A 326 -23.29 40.35 -2.96
CA ASN A 326 -22.03 40.05 -2.28
C ASN A 326 -21.04 39.53 -3.31
N ASP A 327 -19.78 39.91 -3.13
CA ASP A 327 -18.71 39.38 -3.98
C ASP A 327 -18.41 37.91 -3.68
N TRP A 328 -17.54 37.31 -4.49
CA TRP A 328 -17.07 35.94 -4.31
C TRP A 328 -16.58 35.70 -2.88
N ALA A 329 -17.12 34.67 -2.25
CA ALA A 329 -16.65 34.19 -0.95
C ALA A 329 -16.60 32.66 -0.96
N GLN A 330 -15.56 32.09 -0.38
CA GLN A 330 -15.49 30.64 -0.19
C GLN A 330 -16.35 30.20 0.99
N ARG A 331 -17.08 29.10 0.82
CA ARG A 331 -17.76 28.37 1.90
C ARG A 331 -17.19 26.97 1.98
N THR A 332 -17.07 26.46 3.21
CA THR A 332 -16.44 25.18 3.48
C THR A 332 -17.27 24.37 4.46
N VAL A 333 -17.21 23.05 4.36
CA VAL A 333 -17.74 22.15 5.36
C VAL A 333 -16.84 20.94 5.48
N GLU A 334 -16.62 20.54 6.72
CA GLU A 334 -16.03 19.26 7.05
C GLU A 334 -17.15 18.34 7.53
N PHE A 335 -17.20 17.14 6.98
CA PHE A 335 -18.20 16.15 7.35
C PHE A 335 -17.66 14.74 7.25
N GLN A 336 -18.15 13.87 8.12
CA GLN A 336 -17.90 12.43 8.04
C GLN A 336 -19.08 11.75 7.40
N THR A 337 -18.87 10.96 6.34
CA THR A 337 -19.94 10.22 5.64
C THR A 337 -20.66 9.22 6.55
N ALA A 338 -21.91 8.90 6.26
CA ALA A 338 -22.67 7.87 6.96
C ALA A 338 -22.13 6.45 6.68
N ALA A 339 -22.51 5.50 7.51
CA ALA A 339 -22.02 4.11 7.44
C ALA A 339 -22.44 3.37 6.16
N ASN A 340 -23.55 3.78 5.53
CA ASN A 340 -24.05 3.20 4.29
C ASN A 340 -23.75 4.06 3.05
N THR A 341 -22.97 5.14 3.19
CA THR A 341 -22.63 6.02 2.06
C THR A 341 -21.68 5.31 1.09
N ARG A 342 -22.02 5.39 -0.20
CA ARG A 342 -21.20 4.90 -1.30
C ARG A 342 -20.84 5.96 -2.32
N TYR A 343 -21.71 6.96 -2.48
CA TYR A 343 -21.49 8.04 -3.44
C TYR A 343 -21.72 9.40 -2.81
N LEU A 344 -20.94 10.38 -3.26
CA LEU A 344 -21.12 11.80 -3.00
C LEU A 344 -21.34 12.53 -4.31
N TYR A 345 -22.02 13.67 -4.26
CA TYR A 345 -21.93 14.67 -5.33
C TYR A 345 -22.11 16.08 -4.77
N VAL A 346 -21.56 17.07 -5.47
CA VAL A 346 -21.73 18.49 -5.14
C VAL A 346 -22.94 19.03 -5.87
N TYR A 347 -23.76 19.79 -5.16
CA TYR A 347 -25.05 20.32 -5.58
C TYR A 347 -25.19 21.77 -5.13
N ALA A 348 -25.87 22.63 -5.88
CA ALA A 348 -26.23 23.96 -5.38
C ALA A 348 -27.57 24.46 -5.90
N ASN A 349 -28.29 25.27 -5.13
CA ASN A 349 -29.54 25.87 -5.58
C ASN A 349 -29.91 27.14 -4.81
N ILE A 350 -30.95 27.81 -5.30
CA ILE A 350 -31.73 28.80 -4.56
C ILE A 350 -33.06 28.13 -4.20
N TRP A 351 -33.31 27.94 -2.90
CA TRP A 351 -34.51 27.26 -2.42
C TRP A 351 -35.49 28.24 -1.76
N ASN A 352 -36.67 28.45 -2.33
CA ASN A 352 -37.66 29.41 -1.82
C ASN A 352 -37.05 30.83 -1.65
N GLY A 353 -36.39 31.29 -2.71
CA GLY A 353 -35.73 32.60 -2.78
C GLY A 353 -35.68 33.10 -4.22
N TYR A 354 -34.95 34.19 -4.45
CA TYR A 354 -34.75 34.78 -5.77
C TYR A 354 -33.36 35.41 -5.92
N GLY A 355 -33.02 35.88 -7.13
CA GLY A 355 -31.77 36.56 -7.47
C GLY A 355 -30.79 35.69 -8.25
N ASN A 356 -29.54 36.15 -8.37
CA ASN A 356 -28.46 35.44 -9.04
C ASN A 356 -27.46 34.88 -8.03
N PHE A 357 -27.07 33.62 -8.23
CA PHE A 357 -26.04 32.94 -7.46
C PHE A 357 -25.07 32.26 -8.43
N TRP A 358 -23.78 32.59 -8.33
CA TRP A 358 -22.72 31.91 -9.06
C TRP A 358 -21.96 30.98 -8.13
N MET A 359 -21.52 29.84 -8.65
CA MET A 359 -20.58 28.95 -7.98
C MET A 359 -19.38 28.63 -8.87
N ASP A 360 -18.21 28.56 -8.24
CA ASP A 360 -16.92 28.29 -8.90
C ASP A 360 -15.98 27.51 -7.96
N ASP A 361 -14.92 26.94 -8.51
CA ASP A 361 -13.81 26.28 -7.80
C ASP A 361 -14.29 25.27 -6.73
N ALA A 362 -15.12 24.32 -7.14
CA ALA A 362 -15.67 23.29 -6.27
C ALA A 362 -14.62 22.25 -5.87
N VAL A 363 -14.31 22.18 -4.59
CA VAL A 363 -13.34 21.24 -4.01
C VAL A 363 -14.07 20.21 -3.16
N LEU A 364 -13.74 18.93 -3.34
CA LEU A 364 -14.02 17.87 -2.39
C LEU A 364 -12.73 17.10 -2.18
N THR A 365 -12.14 17.17 -1.00
CA THR A 365 -10.90 16.46 -0.69
C THR A 365 -11.15 15.48 0.44
N LEU A 366 -10.48 14.33 0.36
CA LEU A 366 -10.32 13.49 1.53
C LEU A 366 -9.54 14.32 2.56
N LYS A 367 -10.09 14.48 3.76
CA LYS A 367 -9.36 15.19 4.80
C LYS A 367 -8.24 14.28 5.29
N ASN A 368 -7.05 14.46 4.74
CA ASN A 368 -5.83 13.96 5.36
C ASN A 368 -5.70 14.67 6.72
N THR A 369 -5.52 13.91 7.80
CA THR A 369 -5.30 14.42 9.15
C THR A 369 -4.18 15.49 9.09
N PRO A 370 -4.38 16.69 9.66
CA PRO A 370 -3.52 17.85 9.38
C PRO A 370 -2.05 17.58 9.70
N THR A 371 -1.18 17.84 8.74
CA THR A 371 0.22 18.16 8.99
C THR A 371 0.30 19.28 10.03
N PRO A 372 1.10 19.16 11.12
CA PRO A 372 1.28 20.23 12.09
C PRO A 372 1.77 21.53 11.43
N ALA A 373 1.22 22.66 11.88
CA ALA A 373 1.55 23.99 11.39
C ALA A 373 3.06 24.29 11.52
N VAL A 374 3.59 24.97 10.50
CA VAL A 374 5.00 25.35 10.38
C VAL A 374 5.35 26.36 11.48
N THR A 375 6.06 25.89 12.51
CA THR A 375 6.86 26.74 13.41
C THR A 375 7.85 27.55 12.55
N PRO A 376 8.05 28.86 12.80
CA PRO A 376 8.98 29.67 12.01
C PRO A 376 10.35 28.99 11.98
N THR A 377 10.89 28.87 10.76
CA THR A 377 12.17 28.28 10.42
C THR A 377 13.26 28.73 11.42
N PRO A 378 13.76 27.86 12.31
CA PRO A 378 15.10 28.04 12.81
C PRO A 378 16.02 27.90 11.60
N THR A 379 16.91 28.87 11.43
CA THR A 379 17.97 28.88 10.41
C THR A 379 18.53 27.47 10.20
N LEU A 380 18.51 27.02 8.94
CA LEU A 380 18.88 25.67 8.50
C LEU A 380 20.07 25.13 9.29
N THR A 381 19.78 24.22 10.21
CA THR A 381 20.76 23.26 10.71
C THR A 381 20.33 21.90 10.16
N ALA A 382 21.26 21.23 9.49
CA ALA A 382 21.09 20.13 8.56
C ALA A 382 19.95 19.15 8.89
N THR A 383 19.12 18.86 7.88
CA THR A 383 18.14 17.78 7.84
C THR A 383 18.76 16.47 8.34
N PRO A 384 18.12 15.72 9.27
CA PRO A 384 18.56 14.37 9.56
C PRO A 384 18.42 13.51 8.30
N THR A 385 19.55 12.99 7.87
CA THR A 385 19.74 12.12 6.70
C THR A 385 18.71 10.99 6.69
N PRO A 386 18.09 10.65 5.55
CA PRO A 386 17.23 9.48 5.45
C PRO A 386 18.02 8.22 5.85
N THR A 387 17.50 7.42 6.77
CA THR A 387 18.19 6.23 7.30
C THR A 387 18.30 5.09 6.29
N HIS A 388 17.48 5.06 5.24
CA HIS A 388 17.61 4.11 4.14
C HIS A 388 18.33 4.78 2.95
N LYS A 389 19.60 4.42 2.77
CA LYS A 389 20.47 4.88 1.68
C LYS A 389 20.54 3.78 0.62
N PRO A 390 19.92 3.94 -0.58
CA PRO A 390 19.96 2.92 -1.62
C PRO A 390 21.40 2.72 -2.10
N GLU A 391 21.71 1.50 -2.54
CA GLU A 391 22.95 1.25 -3.26
C GLU A 391 22.86 1.86 -4.68
N LEU A 392 24.00 2.28 -5.23
CA LEU A 392 24.04 2.82 -6.59
C LEU A 392 24.61 1.81 -7.57
N GLY A 393 24.04 1.83 -8.78
CA GLY A 393 24.35 0.89 -9.82
C GLY A 393 24.28 1.47 -11.22
N VAL A 394 24.85 0.69 -12.12
CA VAL A 394 25.01 0.95 -13.52
C VAL A 394 24.59 -0.30 -14.27
N PHE A 395 23.64 -0.14 -15.17
CA PHE A 395 23.13 -1.18 -16.04
C PHE A 395 23.85 -1.05 -17.37
N ASN A 396 24.89 -1.84 -17.64
CA ASN A 396 25.66 -1.70 -18.88
C ASN A 396 25.92 -3.05 -19.55
N ARG A 397 26.20 -2.98 -20.86
CA ARG A 397 26.55 -4.09 -21.76
C ARG A 397 28.06 -4.44 -21.77
N GLU A 398 28.90 -3.46 -21.44
CA GLU A 398 30.36 -3.53 -21.55
C GLU A 398 31.02 -2.91 -20.30
N PRO A 399 32.26 -3.27 -19.94
CA PRO A 399 33.04 -2.53 -18.96
C PRO A 399 33.27 -1.11 -19.48
N VAL A 400 32.69 -0.10 -18.82
CA VAL A 400 32.88 1.30 -19.23
C VAL A 400 33.77 1.98 -18.21
N ALA A 401 35.04 2.19 -18.61
CA ALA A 401 36.06 2.86 -17.82
C ALA A 401 35.67 4.27 -17.34
N SER A 402 34.66 4.89 -17.95
CA SER A 402 34.16 6.22 -17.55
C SER A 402 33.09 6.22 -16.44
N VAL A 403 32.69 5.04 -15.95
CA VAL A 403 31.75 4.90 -14.81
C VAL A 403 32.35 4.05 -13.67
N ASP A 404 33.68 3.85 -13.68
CA ASP A 404 34.40 3.18 -12.61
C ASP A 404 34.50 4.11 -11.39
N ASP A 405 33.36 4.27 -10.71
CA ASP A 405 33.20 5.04 -9.49
C ASP A 405 32.99 4.08 -8.31
N PRO A 406 33.72 4.23 -7.20
CA PRO A 406 33.64 3.33 -6.04
C PRO A 406 32.25 3.30 -5.37
N LEU A 407 31.37 4.27 -5.64
CA LEU A 407 29.98 4.27 -5.15
C LEU A 407 29.06 3.41 -6.01
N MET A 408 29.40 3.18 -7.28
CA MET A 408 28.63 2.33 -8.18
C MET A 408 28.95 0.86 -7.90
N LYS A 409 28.30 0.31 -6.86
CA LYS A 409 28.48 -1.06 -6.39
C LYS A 409 27.96 -2.12 -7.37
N TRP A 410 27.03 -1.75 -8.23
CA TRP A 410 26.46 -2.63 -9.25
C TRP A 410 26.97 -2.16 -10.60
N GLN A 411 27.97 -2.83 -11.19
CA GLN A 411 28.64 -2.29 -12.40
C GLN A 411 28.08 -2.84 -13.72
N THR A 412 27.46 -4.03 -13.70
CA THR A 412 26.98 -4.68 -14.92
C THR A 412 25.78 -5.58 -14.63
N ILE A 413 24.68 -5.39 -15.36
CA ILE A 413 23.57 -6.34 -15.50
C ILE A 413 23.34 -6.55 -17.01
N ALA A 414 24.41 -6.95 -17.74
CA ALA A 414 24.41 -7.71 -19.01
C ALA A 414 25.78 -7.62 -19.75
N SER A 415 26.38 -8.70 -20.29
CA SER A 415 26.33 -9.08 -21.72
C SER A 415 27.27 -10.25 -22.11
N SER A 416 26.97 -10.83 -23.27
CA SER A 416 27.32 -12.12 -23.90
C SER A 416 28.79 -12.52 -24.10
N SER A 417 29.76 -11.83 -23.53
CA SER A 417 31.18 -12.22 -23.67
C SER A 417 32.08 -11.38 -22.79
N GLY A 418 32.31 -11.81 -21.54
CA GLY A 418 33.36 -11.25 -20.71
C GLY A 418 33.10 -11.32 -19.21
N LEU A 419 33.78 -12.26 -18.56
CA LEU A 419 33.91 -12.46 -17.12
C LEU A 419 33.78 -11.17 -16.28
N LEU A 420 32.81 -11.14 -15.36
CA LEU A 420 32.83 -10.25 -14.21
C LEU A 420 34.03 -10.60 -13.31
N SER A 421 34.97 -9.67 -13.19
CA SER A 421 35.95 -9.64 -12.11
C SER A 421 35.55 -8.57 -11.10
N TYR A 422 34.98 -8.99 -9.96
CA TYR A 422 35.30 -8.36 -8.66
C TYR A 422 35.24 -9.41 -7.54
N PRO A 423 36.14 -9.35 -6.53
CA PRO A 423 36.27 -10.42 -5.54
C PRO A 423 35.20 -10.26 -4.46
N LYS A 424 34.53 -11.37 -4.13
CA LYS A 424 33.74 -11.62 -2.89
C LYS A 424 32.28 -11.11 -2.83
N SER A 425 31.45 -11.37 -3.86
CA SER A 425 30.02 -11.53 -3.57
C SER A 425 29.41 -12.71 -4.34
N THR A 426 28.64 -13.54 -3.63
CA THR A 426 27.96 -14.75 -4.09
C THR A 426 26.65 -14.46 -4.86
N GLY A 427 26.55 -13.29 -5.51
CA GLY A 427 25.36 -12.85 -6.24
C GLY A 427 25.37 -13.27 -7.71
N VAL A 428 24.20 -13.63 -8.25
CA VAL A 428 23.99 -13.95 -9.67
C VAL A 428 23.80 -12.67 -10.48
N SER A 429 24.42 -12.63 -11.65
CA SER A 429 24.31 -11.55 -12.65
C SER A 429 23.51 -12.05 -13.87
N PHE A 430 22.77 -11.15 -14.53
CA PHE A 430 21.86 -11.50 -15.64
C PHE A 430 22.24 -10.76 -16.92
N ASN A 431 22.11 -11.45 -18.05
CA ASN A 431 22.19 -10.89 -19.40
C ASN A 431 20.83 -10.41 -19.90
N LEU A 432 20.79 -9.20 -20.45
CA LEU A 432 19.63 -8.59 -21.08
C LEU A 432 20.05 -7.98 -22.42
N TRP A 433 19.75 -8.67 -23.51
CA TRP A 433 19.40 -8.00 -24.76
C TRP A 433 18.45 -8.85 -25.60
N SER A 434 17.29 -8.26 -25.87
CA SER A 434 16.20 -8.73 -26.71
C SER A 434 16.47 -8.34 -28.17
N ASP A 435 17.00 -9.24 -29.01
CA ASP A 435 16.94 -9.09 -30.48
C ASP A 435 15.81 -9.97 -31.05
N TRP A 436 14.57 -9.58 -30.72
CA TRP A 436 13.34 -10.32 -31.08
C TRP A 436 13.03 -10.23 -32.59
N SER A 437 13.76 -9.39 -33.33
CA SER A 437 13.63 -9.24 -34.77
C SER A 437 14.32 -10.34 -35.58
N LYS A 438 15.12 -11.20 -34.93
CA LYS A 438 15.95 -12.21 -35.61
C LYS A 438 15.69 -13.66 -35.21
N SER A 439 14.80 -13.92 -34.25
CA SER A 439 14.34 -15.28 -33.98
C SER A 439 13.41 -15.73 -35.12
N THR A 440 13.97 -16.47 -36.08
CA THR A 440 13.21 -17.18 -37.11
C THR A 440 12.72 -18.55 -36.63
N SER A 441 12.94 -18.88 -35.35
CA SER A 441 12.51 -20.11 -34.69
C SER A 441 10.99 -20.16 -34.67
N LYS A 442 10.40 -20.97 -35.56
CA LYS A 442 8.96 -21.16 -35.61
C LYS A 442 8.48 -21.86 -34.34
N TRP A 443 7.37 -21.36 -33.79
CA TRP A 443 6.61 -21.79 -32.61
C TRP A 443 6.19 -23.27 -32.55
N THR A 444 6.56 -24.06 -33.56
CA THR A 444 6.28 -25.50 -33.67
C THR A 444 7.04 -26.35 -32.66
N ASP A 445 7.99 -25.78 -31.92
CA ASP A 445 8.84 -26.54 -31.00
C ASP A 445 8.23 -26.77 -29.60
N ILE A 446 7.17 -26.08 -29.19
CA ILE A 446 6.53 -26.25 -27.85
C ILE A 446 5.87 -27.65 -27.67
N GLY A 447 5.96 -28.53 -28.67
CA GLY A 447 5.37 -29.85 -28.68
C GLY A 447 6.13 -30.97 -27.94
N PRO A 448 5.72 -32.24 -28.13
CA PRO A 448 6.20 -33.43 -27.41
C PRO A 448 7.69 -33.74 -27.58
N ASN A 449 8.38 -33.02 -28.45
CA ASN A 449 9.83 -33.06 -28.63
C ASN A 449 10.60 -32.35 -27.50
N GLY A 450 9.87 -31.78 -26.54
CA GLY A 450 10.39 -31.34 -25.27
C GLY A 450 11.12 -30.00 -25.33
N TYR A 451 10.72 -29.02 -26.12
CA TYR A 451 11.42 -27.72 -26.17
C TYR A 451 11.62 -27.07 -24.81
N ILE A 452 10.57 -26.99 -23.98
CA ILE A 452 10.68 -26.48 -22.61
C ILE A 452 11.68 -27.35 -21.82
N GLN A 453 11.53 -28.67 -21.90
CA GLN A 453 12.45 -29.62 -21.27
C GLN A 453 13.89 -29.46 -21.79
N ASN A 454 14.08 -29.18 -23.08
CA ASN A 454 15.35 -29.00 -23.75
C ASN A 454 15.97 -27.66 -23.36
N ARG A 455 15.18 -26.61 -23.12
CA ARG A 455 15.66 -25.33 -22.57
C ARG A 455 16.10 -25.48 -21.13
N PHE A 456 15.35 -26.20 -20.30
CA PHE A 456 15.79 -26.56 -18.95
C PHE A 456 17.01 -27.52 -18.97
N ASN A 457 17.07 -28.48 -19.89
CA ASN A 457 18.23 -29.36 -20.05
C ASN A 457 19.46 -28.58 -20.56
N LEU A 458 19.25 -27.60 -21.44
CA LEU A 458 20.29 -26.67 -21.92
C LEU A 458 20.76 -25.79 -20.77
N ALA A 459 19.83 -25.30 -19.94
CA ALA A 459 20.12 -24.58 -18.72
C ALA A 459 20.93 -25.44 -17.72
N ASN A 460 20.61 -26.73 -17.60
CA ASN A 460 21.37 -27.66 -16.78
C ASN A 460 22.76 -27.98 -17.38
N LYS A 461 22.86 -28.08 -18.71
CA LYS A 461 24.13 -28.27 -19.43
C LYS A 461 25.09 -27.09 -19.19
N TYR A 462 24.54 -25.87 -19.12
CA TYR A 462 25.28 -24.64 -18.88
C TYR A 462 25.20 -24.16 -17.43
N ASN A 463 24.89 -25.04 -16.47
CA ASN A 463 24.76 -24.67 -15.04
C ASN A 463 26.06 -24.11 -14.41
N ASN A 464 27.22 -24.42 -15.01
CA ASN A 464 28.53 -23.91 -14.64
C ASN A 464 28.87 -22.57 -15.33
N GLU A 465 28.12 -22.20 -16.38
CA GLU A 465 28.25 -20.93 -17.08
C GLU A 465 27.18 -19.99 -16.52
N TYR A 466 27.62 -19.11 -15.62
CA TYR A 466 26.86 -18.30 -14.67
C TYR A 466 25.67 -17.47 -15.22
N GLU A 467 25.43 -17.43 -16.53
CA GLU A 467 24.64 -16.37 -17.18
C GLU A 467 23.71 -16.83 -18.33
N TYR A 468 23.87 -18.04 -18.90
CA TYR A 468 23.13 -18.42 -20.12
C TYR A 468 21.82 -19.16 -19.86
N ALA A 469 21.82 -19.99 -18.81
CA ALA A 469 20.69 -20.82 -18.38
C ALA A 469 19.43 -20.02 -17.95
N PRO A 470 19.55 -18.94 -17.14
CA PRO A 470 18.45 -18.04 -16.79
C PRO A 470 17.81 -17.26 -17.92
N PHE A 471 18.61 -16.84 -18.89
CA PHE A 471 18.18 -15.96 -19.96
C PHE A 471 17.21 -16.66 -20.92
N LEU A 472 17.54 -17.90 -21.33
CA LEU A 472 16.71 -18.71 -22.21
C LEU A 472 15.31 -18.97 -21.64
N LEU A 473 15.19 -19.02 -20.32
CA LEU A 473 13.95 -19.34 -19.62
C LEU A 473 13.05 -18.12 -19.39
N HIS A 474 13.63 -16.94 -19.12
CA HIS A 474 12.86 -15.72 -18.87
C HIS A 474 12.22 -15.13 -20.14
N GLU A 475 12.96 -15.03 -21.25
CA GLU A 475 12.45 -14.37 -22.47
C GLU A 475 11.57 -15.31 -23.31
N GLU A 476 11.92 -16.60 -23.43
CA GLU A 476 11.27 -17.51 -24.37
C GLU A 476 10.02 -18.23 -23.80
N MET A 477 9.89 -18.32 -22.47
CA MET A 477 8.77 -19.05 -21.86
C MET A 477 7.66 -18.16 -21.29
N PHE A 478 7.94 -16.89 -20.98
CA PHE A 478 6.96 -15.97 -20.38
C PHE A 478 6.31 -15.00 -21.38
N GLY A 479 6.99 -14.67 -22.48
CA GLY A 479 6.46 -13.85 -23.57
C GLY A 479 5.49 -14.50 -24.59
N PRO A 480 5.39 -15.83 -24.77
CA PRO A 480 4.89 -16.37 -26.03
C PRO A 480 3.43 -16.03 -26.37
N ILE A 481 2.48 -16.15 -25.43
CA ILE A 481 1.05 -15.86 -25.72
C ILE A 481 0.74 -14.36 -25.67
N ALA A 482 1.46 -13.63 -24.82
CA ALA A 482 1.30 -12.18 -24.68
C ALA A 482 1.84 -11.41 -25.90
N LEU A 483 2.79 -11.99 -26.65
CA LEU A 483 3.53 -11.32 -27.71
C LEU A 483 3.43 -11.98 -29.09
N SER A 484 2.79 -13.15 -29.20
CA SER A 484 2.37 -13.65 -30.51
C SER A 484 1.50 -12.59 -31.19
N THR A 485 1.82 -12.28 -32.45
CA THR A 485 1.15 -11.21 -33.19
C THR A 485 -0.36 -11.38 -33.04
N TRP A 486 -1.08 -10.28 -32.80
CA TRP A 486 -2.52 -10.28 -32.44
C TRP A 486 -3.44 -10.87 -33.54
N ALA A 487 -2.86 -11.48 -34.57
CA ALA A 487 -3.50 -12.03 -35.74
C ALA A 487 -3.20 -13.53 -35.98
N GLU A 488 -2.24 -14.15 -35.29
CA GLU A 488 -1.89 -15.56 -35.55
C GLU A 488 -2.94 -16.54 -34.98
N PRO A 489 -3.44 -17.48 -35.79
CA PRO A 489 -4.29 -18.57 -35.30
C PRO A 489 -3.50 -19.47 -34.36
N LEU A 490 -3.99 -19.62 -33.13
CA LEU A 490 -3.29 -20.43 -32.13
C LEU A 490 -3.26 -21.91 -32.53
N ASN A 491 -4.14 -22.37 -33.41
CA ASN A 491 -4.22 -23.76 -33.87
C ASN A 491 -3.01 -24.29 -34.65
N THR A 492 -2.08 -23.41 -35.00
CA THR A 492 -0.78 -23.78 -35.55
C THR A 492 0.23 -24.23 -34.47
N TRP A 493 -0.13 -24.09 -33.19
CA TRP A 493 0.75 -24.37 -32.05
C TRP A 493 0.53 -25.78 -31.51
N GLN A 494 1.62 -26.42 -31.07
CA GLN A 494 1.55 -27.70 -30.35
C GLN A 494 1.50 -27.43 -28.84
N LEU A 495 0.30 -27.47 -28.23
CA LEU A 495 0.06 -27.19 -26.81
C LEU A 495 -0.37 -28.43 -26.01
N GLU A 496 0.18 -29.60 -26.34
CA GLU A 496 -0.07 -30.87 -25.66
C GLU A 496 1.22 -31.40 -25.03
N GLY A 497 1.13 -31.83 -23.78
CA GLY A 497 2.24 -32.34 -23.00
C GLY A 497 2.38 -31.63 -21.66
N LYS A 498 3.34 -32.13 -20.89
CA LYS A 498 3.74 -31.56 -19.60
C LYS A 498 5.20 -31.90 -19.31
N ALA A 499 5.82 -31.11 -18.46
CA ALA A 499 7.17 -31.33 -17.98
C ALA A 499 7.25 -31.03 -16.47
N THR A 500 8.18 -31.67 -15.78
CA THR A 500 8.38 -31.48 -14.33
C THR A 500 9.78 -30.94 -14.07
N PHE A 501 9.86 -29.85 -13.32
CA PHE A 501 11.11 -29.16 -12.99
C PHE A 501 11.19 -28.95 -11.48
N ASN A 502 12.19 -29.55 -10.83
CA ASN A 502 12.33 -29.53 -9.38
C ASN A 502 11.02 -29.86 -8.64
N GLY A 503 10.30 -30.88 -9.12
CA GLY A 503 9.02 -31.32 -8.56
C GLY A 503 7.81 -30.48 -8.94
N ILE A 504 7.98 -29.41 -9.73
CA ILE A 504 6.90 -28.54 -10.20
C ILE A 504 6.50 -28.94 -11.61
N GLU A 505 5.24 -29.34 -11.76
CA GLU A 505 4.69 -29.77 -13.05
C GLU A 505 4.12 -28.56 -13.83
N VAL A 506 4.65 -28.34 -15.03
CA VAL A 506 4.19 -27.33 -15.99
C VAL A 506 3.46 -28.03 -17.12
N LYS A 507 2.17 -27.74 -17.30
CA LYS A 507 1.30 -28.37 -18.30
C LYS A 507 0.94 -27.40 -19.41
N LEU A 508 1.00 -27.88 -20.65
CA LEU A 508 0.52 -27.15 -21.81
C LEU A 508 -1.01 -27.17 -21.87
N LEU A 509 -1.60 -26.22 -22.58
CA LEU A 509 -3.03 -25.89 -22.52
C LEU A 509 -3.94 -27.12 -22.66
N LYS A 510 -3.72 -27.97 -23.66
CA LYS A 510 -4.57 -29.15 -23.90
C LYS A 510 -4.52 -30.12 -22.73
N THR A 511 -3.32 -30.46 -22.27
CA THR A 511 -3.11 -31.36 -21.13
C THR A 511 -3.68 -30.76 -19.85
N TRP A 512 -3.53 -29.45 -19.63
CA TRP A 512 -4.11 -28.77 -18.48
C TRP A 512 -5.65 -28.77 -18.50
N ILE A 513 -6.30 -28.52 -19.64
CA ILE A 513 -7.76 -28.59 -19.77
C ILE A 513 -8.26 -30.01 -19.42
N ILE A 514 -7.63 -31.04 -19.96
CA ILE A 514 -8.03 -32.43 -19.72
C ILE A 514 -7.80 -32.82 -18.26
N GLU A 515 -6.59 -32.63 -17.75
CA GLU A 515 -6.20 -33.13 -16.43
C GLU A 515 -6.66 -32.24 -15.26
N ASN A 516 -6.66 -30.92 -15.41
CA ASN A 516 -7.00 -29.99 -14.32
C ASN A 516 -8.44 -29.47 -14.39
N LYS A 517 -9.05 -29.40 -15.57
CA LYS A 517 -10.46 -29.00 -15.72
C LYS A 517 -11.42 -30.17 -15.88
N GLY A 518 -10.91 -31.37 -16.16
CA GLY A 518 -11.76 -32.53 -16.45
C GLY A 518 -12.61 -32.33 -17.70
N GLN A 519 -12.16 -31.46 -18.62
CA GLN A 519 -12.89 -31.10 -19.84
C GLN A 519 -12.28 -31.80 -21.05
N ALA A 520 -13.12 -32.28 -21.97
CA ALA A 520 -12.66 -32.82 -23.24
C ALA A 520 -12.10 -31.70 -24.13
N TRP A 521 -11.05 -32.00 -24.89
CA TRP A 521 -10.44 -31.03 -25.81
C TRP A 521 -11.40 -30.68 -26.96
N ASN A 522 -11.73 -29.39 -27.10
CA ASN A 522 -12.57 -28.90 -28.19
C ASN A 522 -11.72 -28.32 -29.32
N GLN A 523 -11.49 -29.12 -30.37
CA GLN A 523 -10.69 -28.71 -31.52
C GLN A 523 -11.30 -27.53 -32.30
N ALA A 524 -12.63 -27.41 -32.36
CA ALA A 524 -13.30 -26.33 -33.08
C ALA A 524 -13.14 -24.99 -32.35
N TRP A 525 -13.27 -24.99 -31.03
CA TRP A 525 -12.95 -23.83 -30.18
C TRP A 525 -11.50 -23.40 -30.38
N TRP A 526 -10.55 -24.35 -30.29
CA TRP A 526 -9.13 -24.09 -30.48
C TRP A 526 -8.80 -23.49 -31.85
N ASN A 527 -9.41 -24.03 -32.93
CA ASN A 527 -9.27 -23.49 -34.29
C ASN A 527 -9.76 -22.05 -34.43
N GLY A 528 -10.70 -21.62 -33.58
CA GLY A 528 -11.24 -20.25 -33.57
C GLY A 528 -10.47 -19.27 -32.70
N LEU A 529 -9.53 -19.73 -31.85
CA LEU A 529 -8.80 -18.86 -30.93
C LEU A 529 -7.65 -18.11 -31.60
N LYS A 530 -7.50 -16.86 -31.17
CA LYS A 530 -6.37 -15.98 -31.50
C LYS A 530 -5.66 -15.57 -30.22
N ALA A 531 -4.39 -15.23 -30.33
CA ALA A 531 -3.64 -14.61 -29.25
C ALA A 531 -4.36 -13.34 -28.75
N GLY A 532 -4.40 -13.13 -27.43
CA GLY A 532 -5.08 -11.97 -26.84
C GLY A 532 -6.60 -11.95 -27.01
N SER A 533 -7.23 -13.07 -27.38
CA SER A 533 -8.69 -13.17 -27.61
C SER A 533 -9.58 -12.89 -26.40
N GLY A 534 -9.00 -12.63 -25.22
CA GLY A 534 -9.74 -12.42 -23.97
C GLY A 534 -10.53 -13.64 -23.51
N ASP A 535 -10.31 -14.81 -24.12
CA ASP A 535 -10.99 -16.06 -23.79
C ASP A 535 -10.72 -16.42 -22.31
N PRO A 536 -11.76 -16.64 -21.49
CA PRO A 536 -11.60 -16.88 -20.06
C PRO A 536 -10.80 -18.15 -19.73
N LEU A 537 -10.94 -19.21 -20.53
CA LEU A 537 -10.25 -20.48 -20.30
C LEU A 537 -8.76 -20.36 -20.67
N LEU A 538 -8.45 -19.67 -21.77
CA LEU A 538 -7.09 -19.31 -22.13
C LEU A 538 -6.45 -18.44 -21.04
N ARG A 539 -7.17 -17.42 -20.55
CA ARG A 539 -6.69 -16.53 -19.48
C ARG A 539 -6.42 -17.27 -18.17
N GLU A 540 -7.27 -18.22 -17.82
CA GLU A 540 -7.08 -19.03 -16.62
C GLU A 540 -5.85 -19.95 -16.75
N TRP A 541 -5.67 -20.56 -17.92
CA TRP A 541 -4.47 -21.34 -18.19
C TRP A 541 -3.20 -20.47 -18.17
N GLU A 542 -3.21 -19.28 -18.77
CA GLU A 542 -2.07 -18.33 -18.70
C GLU A 542 -1.66 -18.08 -17.26
N VAL A 543 -2.64 -17.84 -16.37
CA VAL A 543 -2.39 -17.65 -14.94
C VAL A 543 -1.72 -18.88 -14.32
N TYR A 544 -2.26 -20.07 -14.55
CA TYR A 544 -1.68 -21.33 -14.07
C TYR A 544 -0.25 -21.54 -14.59
N TYR A 545 -0.07 -21.39 -15.90
CA TYR A 545 1.16 -21.68 -16.62
C TYR A 545 2.27 -20.73 -16.18
N THR A 546 2.01 -19.43 -16.21
CA THR A 546 2.96 -18.39 -15.75
C THR A 546 3.34 -18.56 -14.28
N THR A 547 2.37 -18.87 -13.41
CA THR A 547 2.64 -19.07 -11.97
C THR A 547 3.56 -20.26 -11.73
N ASN A 548 3.28 -21.41 -12.33
CA ASN A 548 4.11 -22.61 -12.16
C ASN A 548 5.49 -22.46 -12.81
N LEU A 549 5.59 -21.65 -13.86
CA LEU A 549 6.86 -21.37 -14.48
C LEU A 549 7.76 -20.49 -13.60
N TYR A 550 7.23 -19.41 -13.00
CA TYR A 550 7.98 -18.62 -12.01
C TYR A 550 8.39 -19.48 -10.79
N LYS A 551 7.52 -20.39 -10.35
CA LYS A 551 7.85 -21.36 -9.29
C LYS A 551 9.02 -22.27 -9.70
N ALA A 552 8.88 -22.94 -10.84
CA ALA A 552 9.89 -23.87 -11.35
C ALA A 552 11.25 -23.18 -11.53
N TRP A 553 11.23 -21.96 -12.06
CA TRP A 553 12.43 -21.15 -12.22
C TRP A 553 13.08 -20.79 -10.89
N ASN A 554 12.30 -20.28 -9.93
CA ASN A 554 12.81 -19.91 -8.62
C ASN A 554 13.48 -21.10 -7.91
N GLU A 555 12.77 -22.23 -7.84
CA GLU A 555 13.29 -23.45 -7.20
C GLU A 555 14.52 -24.00 -7.93
N TYR A 556 14.58 -23.88 -9.26
CA TYR A 556 15.76 -24.25 -10.03
C TYR A 556 16.96 -23.39 -9.67
N VAL A 557 16.83 -22.06 -9.68
CA VAL A 557 17.91 -21.15 -9.30
C VAL A 557 18.39 -21.43 -7.87
N HIS A 558 17.46 -21.58 -6.94
CA HIS A 558 17.81 -21.88 -5.54
C HIS A 558 18.48 -23.24 -5.39
N SER A 559 18.09 -24.25 -6.17
CA SER A 559 18.76 -25.56 -6.18
C SER A 559 20.23 -25.51 -6.64
N LEU A 560 20.60 -24.48 -7.40
CA LEU A 560 21.99 -24.20 -7.79
C LEU A 560 22.75 -23.39 -6.72
N GLY A 561 22.14 -23.12 -5.56
CA GLY A 561 22.69 -22.26 -4.50
C GLY A 561 22.80 -20.79 -4.91
N LYS A 562 21.96 -20.37 -5.85
CA LYS A 562 21.97 -19.04 -6.47
C LYS A 562 20.79 -18.19 -5.99
N LYS A 563 20.84 -16.88 -6.28
CA LYS A 563 19.76 -15.93 -6.03
C LYS A 563 18.91 -15.70 -7.27
N SER A 564 17.60 -15.66 -7.10
CA SER A 564 16.63 -15.43 -8.18
C SER A 564 16.27 -13.96 -8.32
N MET A 565 16.04 -13.52 -9.56
CA MET A 565 15.67 -12.15 -9.87
C MET A 565 14.62 -12.14 -10.98
N VAL A 566 13.71 -11.17 -10.92
CA VAL A 566 12.77 -10.87 -12.00
C VAL A 566 12.98 -9.43 -12.46
N ILE A 567 12.73 -9.15 -13.73
CA ILE A 567 12.83 -7.80 -14.30
C ILE A 567 11.52 -7.44 -14.98
N GLY A 568 11.02 -6.23 -14.73
CA GLY A 568 9.82 -5.72 -15.39
C GLY A 568 8.55 -6.44 -14.96
N LEU A 569 8.40 -6.69 -13.65
CA LEU A 569 7.26 -7.44 -13.12
C LEU A 569 5.91 -6.83 -13.52
N MET A 570 5.81 -5.51 -13.61
CA MET A 570 4.61 -4.82 -14.11
C MET A 570 4.86 -4.12 -15.44
N SER A 571 3.90 -4.30 -16.36
CA SER A 571 3.88 -3.70 -17.70
C SER A 571 4.06 -2.18 -17.67
N THR A 572 4.55 -1.63 -18.79
CA THR A 572 4.78 -0.20 -18.99
C THR A 572 3.87 0.44 -20.02
N GLN A 573 2.87 -0.30 -20.50
CA GLN A 573 2.00 0.16 -21.58
C GLN A 573 0.83 1.02 -21.10
N ASN A 574 0.53 1.06 -19.80
CA ASN A 574 -0.60 1.82 -19.28
C ASN A 574 -0.14 3.16 -18.68
N SER A 575 -0.84 4.24 -19.07
CA SER A 575 -0.70 5.56 -18.45
C SER A 575 -1.32 5.64 -17.05
N ASN A 576 -1.92 4.54 -16.58
CA ASN A 576 -2.62 4.43 -15.31
C ASN A 576 -2.17 3.18 -14.55
N TYR A 577 -1.58 3.41 -13.38
CA TYR A 577 -1.17 2.40 -12.41
C TYR A 577 -2.31 1.45 -11.97
N ASP A 578 -3.54 1.96 -11.86
CA ASP A 578 -4.70 1.15 -11.46
C ASP A 578 -5.07 0.12 -12.53
N ALA A 579 -4.79 0.44 -13.81
CA ALA A 579 -5.01 -0.50 -14.90
C ALA A 579 -4.01 -1.66 -14.87
N ASP A 580 -2.74 -1.41 -14.48
CA ASP A 580 -1.73 -2.45 -14.36
C ASP A 580 -2.00 -3.43 -13.21
N ILE A 581 -2.48 -2.93 -12.06
CA ILE A 581 -2.81 -3.78 -10.91
C ILE A 581 -4.07 -4.61 -11.12
N LYS A 582 -5.01 -4.13 -11.95
CA LYS A 582 -6.19 -4.94 -12.32
C LYS A 582 -5.80 -6.23 -13.05
N TYR A 583 -4.63 -6.28 -13.67
CA TYR A 583 -4.06 -7.47 -14.29
C TYR A 583 -3.05 -8.22 -13.41
N ALA A 584 -2.91 -7.87 -12.13
CA ALA A 584 -2.03 -8.56 -11.20
C ALA A 584 -2.36 -10.07 -11.18
N MET A 585 -1.44 -10.86 -11.71
CA MET A 585 -1.60 -12.31 -11.79
C MET A 585 -1.16 -12.92 -10.45
N PRO A 586 -1.77 -14.03 -10.00
CA PRO A 586 -1.27 -14.84 -8.86
C PRO A 586 0.23 -15.15 -8.91
N ALA A 587 0.82 -15.17 -10.11
CA ALA A 587 2.26 -15.25 -10.32
C ALA A 587 3.04 -14.12 -9.63
N TYR A 588 2.52 -12.90 -9.60
CA TYR A 588 3.17 -11.74 -8.97
C TYR A 588 3.26 -11.91 -7.47
N ASP A 589 2.20 -12.41 -6.82
CA ASP A 589 2.22 -12.68 -5.39
C ASP A 589 3.29 -13.71 -5.04
N TYR A 590 3.45 -14.76 -5.86
CA TYR A 590 4.54 -15.72 -5.69
C TYR A 590 5.91 -15.05 -5.85
N VAL A 591 6.10 -14.28 -6.91
CA VAL A 591 7.38 -13.59 -7.16
C VAL A 591 7.72 -12.63 -6.02
N LEU A 592 6.76 -11.84 -5.55
CA LEU A 592 6.91 -10.88 -4.46
C LEU A 592 7.19 -11.54 -3.09
N ALA A 593 6.79 -12.79 -2.91
CA ALA A 593 7.04 -13.53 -1.68
C ALA A 593 8.35 -14.34 -1.70
N ASN A 594 8.88 -14.69 -2.88
CA ASN A 594 9.91 -15.73 -2.99
C ASN A 594 11.19 -15.34 -3.74
N TYR A 595 11.17 -14.27 -4.56
CA TYR A 595 12.36 -13.89 -5.33
C TYR A 595 13.34 -13.04 -4.51
N ASP A 596 14.65 -13.29 -4.65
CA ASP A 596 15.70 -12.55 -3.95
C ASP A 596 15.88 -11.11 -4.44
N ALA A 597 15.44 -10.83 -5.67
CA ALA A 597 15.45 -9.48 -6.21
C ALA A 597 14.31 -9.22 -7.21
N ILE A 598 13.80 -8.00 -7.18
CA ILE A 598 12.87 -7.47 -8.18
C ILE A 598 13.50 -6.24 -8.78
N VAL A 599 13.65 -6.23 -10.10
CA VAL A 599 14.12 -5.07 -10.84
C VAL A 599 12.95 -4.51 -11.64
N ASP A 600 12.71 -3.21 -11.53
CA ASP A 600 11.72 -2.54 -12.36
C ASP A 600 12.26 -1.23 -12.89
N TYR A 601 11.57 -0.65 -13.88
CA TYR A 601 12.04 0.51 -14.62
C TYR A 601 11.00 1.62 -14.70
N SER A 602 11.50 2.84 -14.81
CA SER A 602 10.72 4.07 -14.98
C SER A 602 10.99 4.73 -16.32
N TYR A 603 9.94 5.27 -16.97
CA TYR A 603 10.05 6.06 -18.21
C TYR A 603 9.46 7.49 -18.11
N PRO A 604 9.84 8.32 -17.13
CA PRO A 604 9.25 9.65 -16.98
C PRO A 604 9.63 10.61 -18.10
N THR A 605 8.70 10.83 -19.04
CA THR A 605 8.74 11.97 -19.97
C THR A 605 7.92 13.17 -19.47
N SER A 606 7.26 13.05 -18.31
CA SER A 606 6.41 14.08 -17.69
C SER A 606 6.24 13.85 -16.20
N SER A 607 5.79 14.85 -15.45
CA SER A 607 5.46 14.74 -14.02
C SER A 607 4.39 13.68 -13.71
N ALA A 608 3.42 13.48 -14.62
CA ALA A 608 2.43 12.42 -14.50
C ALA A 608 3.07 11.03 -14.50
N LYS A 609 4.12 10.83 -15.33
CA LYS A 609 4.86 9.56 -15.36
C LYS A 609 5.79 9.37 -14.16
N VAL A 610 6.30 10.45 -13.55
CA VAL A 610 7.01 10.37 -12.25
C VAL A 610 6.05 9.88 -11.15
N SER A 611 4.82 10.39 -11.16
CA SER A 611 3.78 9.95 -10.21
C SER A 611 3.42 8.48 -10.41
N TYR A 612 3.39 8.02 -11.66
CA TYR A 612 3.22 6.60 -11.97
C TYR A 612 4.35 5.74 -11.39
N SER A 613 5.62 6.10 -11.60
CA SER A 613 6.76 5.38 -11.01
C SER A 613 6.71 5.33 -9.49
N LEU A 614 6.35 6.45 -8.84
CA LEU A 614 6.20 6.53 -7.39
C LEU A 614 5.14 5.56 -6.86
N ASN A 615 3.96 5.51 -7.50
CA ASN A 615 2.90 4.61 -7.09
C ASN A 615 3.30 3.14 -7.33
N LYS A 616 3.94 2.87 -8.46
CA LYS A 616 4.46 1.56 -8.85
C LYS A 616 5.47 1.02 -7.83
N ILE A 617 6.47 1.81 -7.44
CA ILE A 617 7.48 1.36 -6.47
C ILE A 617 6.91 1.20 -5.06
N LYS A 618 5.99 2.07 -4.63
CA LYS A 618 5.28 1.94 -3.33
C LYS A 618 4.50 0.64 -3.26
N TYR A 619 3.80 0.28 -4.33
CA TYR A 619 3.07 -0.97 -4.44
C TYR A 619 3.99 -2.17 -4.27
N LEU A 620 5.06 -2.24 -5.08
CA LEU A 620 6.03 -3.31 -5.00
C LEU A 620 6.61 -3.41 -3.60
N LYS A 621 7.07 -2.29 -3.02
CA LYS A 621 7.63 -2.28 -1.65
C LYS A 621 6.63 -2.74 -0.59
N SER A 622 5.34 -2.40 -0.74
CA SER A 622 4.30 -2.83 0.21
C SER A 622 3.97 -4.32 0.15
N LYS A 623 4.21 -4.97 -0.99
CA LYS A 623 3.89 -6.38 -1.23
C LYS A 623 5.11 -7.29 -1.21
N TYR A 624 6.30 -6.72 -1.37
CA TYR A 624 7.54 -7.47 -1.41
C TYR A 624 7.90 -7.94 -0.01
N THR A 625 7.67 -9.23 0.25
CA THR A 625 7.78 -9.85 1.57
C THR A 625 8.89 -10.90 1.64
N ALA A 626 9.62 -11.11 0.54
CA ALA A 626 10.74 -12.04 0.46
C ALA A 626 11.80 -11.71 1.53
N PRO A 627 12.14 -12.66 2.41
CA PRO A 627 13.17 -12.46 3.42
C PRO A 627 14.52 -12.12 2.76
N ASN A 628 15.08 -10.95 3.06
CA ASN A 628 16.31 -10.41 2.45
C ASN A 628 16.22 -10.09 0.95
N GLY A 629 15.00 -9.96 0.41
CA GLY A 629 14.76 -9.53 -0.96
C GLY A 629 15.22 -8.10 -1.22
N LYS A 630 15.72 -7.81 -2.43
CA LYS A 630 16.11 -6.45 -2.87
C LYS A 630 15.19 -5.92 -3.97
N LEU A 631 14.60 -4.75 -3.75
CA LEU A 631 13.88 -4.00 -4.78
C LEU A 631 14.85 -3.03 -5.46
N MET A 632 15.17 -3.29 -6.71
CA MET A 632 16.07 -2.48 -7.53
C MET A 632 15.27 -1.67 -8.54
N TRP A 633 15.68 -0.42 -8.76
CA TRP A 633 14.97 0.49 -9.65
C TRP A 633 15.89 1.06 -10.73
N ILE A 634 15.53 0.86 -12.00
CA ILE A 634 16.28 1.36 -13.15
C ILE A 634 15.68 2.69 -13.61
N LEU A 635 16.52 3.73 -13.61
CA LEU A 635 16.25 5.02 -14.24
C LEU A 635 16.67 4.95 -15.73
N THR A 636 15.72 4.83 -16.66
CA THR A 636 16.02 4.63 -18.10
C THR A 636 15.08 5.38 -19.05
N GLY A 637 15.60 5.87 -20.18
CA GLY A 637 14.80 6.37 -21.30
C GLY A 637 14.02 5.27 -22.05
N THR A 638 13.09 5.65 -22.92
CA THR A 638 12.32 4.74 -23.78
C THR A 638 13.22 4.02 -24.78
N PHE A 639 13.06 2.69 -24.90
CA PHE A 639 13.89 1.84 -25.76
C PHE A 639 13.68 2.07 -27.26
N SER A 640 12.49 2.54 -27.67
CA SER A 640 12.07 2.60 -29.07
C SER A 640 12.63 3.78 -29.86
N ASP A 641 13.04 4.87 -29.22
CA ASP A 641 13.51 6.08 -29.88
C ASP A 641 14.85 6.60 -29.35
N MET A 642 15.33 6.12 -28.18
CA MET A 642 16.60 6.49 -27.53
C MET A 642 16.97 7.98 -27.68
N SER A 643 15.95 8.83 -27.74
CA SER A 643 16.07 10.27 -27.79
C SER A 643 15.98 10.72 -26.34
N TRP A 644 17.15 10.93 -25.73
CA TRP A 644 17.25 11.38 -24.34
C TRP A 644 16.71 12.82 -24.28
N THR A 645 15.39 12.95 -24.09
CA THR A 645 14.66 14.22 -24.05
C THR A 645 14.38 14.71 -22.64
N TRP A 646 14.84 13.98 -21.61
CA TRP A 646 14.52 14.32 -20.23
C TRP A 646 15.46 15.42 -19.75
N SER A 647 14.88 16.49 -19.20
CA SER A 647 15.65 17.50 -18.49
C SER A 647 16.24 16.95 -17.20
N GLU A 648 17.34 17.54 -16.74
CA GLU A 648 17.93 17.24 -15.41
C GLU A 648 16.89 17.33 -14.28
N ALA A 649 15.93 18.27 -14.41
CA ALA A 649 14.83 18.44 -13.46
C ALA A 649 13.89 17.22 -13.38
N VAL A 650 13.57 16.60 -14.52
CA VAL A 650 12.74 15.37 -14.55
C VAL A 650 13.50 14.21 -13.95
N ALA A 651 14.79 14.05 -14.28
CA ALA A 651 15.66 13.03 -13.70
C ALA A 651 15.78 13.16 -12.17
N GLN A 652 15.93 14.40 -11.68
CA GLN A 652 16.01 14.68 -10.25
C GLN A 652 14.68 14.39 -9.54
N SER A 653 13.57 14.76 -10.16
CA SER A 653 12.22 14.48 -9.65
C SER A 653 11.98 12.96 -9.53
N GLU A 654 12.33 12.21 -10.57
CA GLU A 654 12.23 10.75 -10.57
C GLU A 654 13.09 10.13 -9.47
N PHE A 655 14.38 10.50 -9.40
CA PHE A 655 15.28 10.01 -8.35
C PHE A 655 14.72 10.27 -6.96
N ASN A 656 14.25 11.48 -6.70
CA ASN A 656 13.66 11.84 -5.40
C ASN A 656 12.38 11.04 -5.09
N ALA A 657 11.60 10.71 -6.10
CA ALA A 657 10.38 9.93 -5.94
C ALA A 657 10.68 8.47 -5.57
N VAL A 658 11.63 7.82 -6.26
CA VAL A 658 11.84 6.36 -6.13
C VAL A 658 12.92 5.99 -5.12
N ALA A 659 13.93 6.84 -4.91
CA ALA A 659 15.05 6.54 -4.02
C ALA A 659 14.68 6.16 -2.57
N PRO A 660 13.62 6.72 -1.96
CA PRO A 660 13.23 6.32 -0.60
C PRO A 660 12.67 4.89 -0.48
N TYR A 661 12.28 4.27 -1.60
CA TYR A 661 11.58 2.98 -1.61
C TYR A 661 12.40 1.84 -2.24
N ALA A 662 13.45 2.18 -3.00
CA ALA A 662 14.36 1.23 -3.62
C ALA A 662 15.51 0.86 -2.68
N ASP A 663 15.92 -0.41 -2.69
CA ASP A 663 17.13 -0.89 -2.02
C ASP A 663 18.38 -0.62 -2.88
N ALA A 664 18.22 -0.53 -4.21
CA ALA A 664 19.25 -0.09 -5.15
C ALA A 664 18.66 0.74 -6.30
N ILE A 665 19.40 1.76 -6.75
CA ILE A 665 19.05 2.57 -7.91
C ILE A 665 20.12 2.40 -8.96
N ILE A 666 19.68 2.07 -10.17
CA ILE A 666 20.53 1.70 -11.28
C ILE A 666 20.25 2.66 -12.44
N THR A 667 21.29 3.05 -13.18
CA THR A 667 21.15 3.84 -14.41
C THR A 667 21.84 3.15 -15.57
N TYR A 668 21.36 3.37 -16.79
CA TYR A 668 22.01 2.87 -18.00
C TYR A 668 23.12 3.84 -18.45
N PRO A 669 24.42 3.48 -18.58
CA PRO A 669 25.38 4.30 -19.31
C PRO A 669 25.40 3.81 -20.77
N TYR A 670 25.48 4.68 -21.75
CA TYR A 670 25.89 4.22 -23.09
C TYR A 670 26.99 5.11 -23.63
N THR A 671 28.00 4.45 -24.20
CA THR A 671 29.17 5.02 -24.88
C THR A 671 29.50 4.14 -26.10
N ASN A 672 28.58 3.79 -27.01
CA ASN A 672 28.20 4.61 -28.16
C ASN A 672 27.39 3.75 -29.18
N MET A 673 26.60 4.34 -30.08
CA MET A 673 26.48 3.82 -31.48
C MET A 673 26.62 4.92 -32.55
N GLY A 674 27.04 6.13 -32.19
CA GLY A 674 27.43 7.17 -33.14
C GLY A 674 28.02 8.43 -32.53
N SER A 675 27.40 9.05 -31.52
CA SER A 675 27.91 10.31 -30.92
C SER A 675 27.22 10.83 -29.64
N ARG A 676 26.40 10.04 -28.93
CA ARG A 676 25.59 10.56 -27.79
C ARG A 676 26.15 10.14 -26.44
N THR A 677 26.49 11.10 -25.59
CA THR A 677 26.86 10.89 -24.18
C THR A 677 25.61 10.85 -23.31
N ASN A 678 25.44 9.80 -22.50
CA ASN A 678 24.36 9.75 -21.51
C ASN A 678 24.81 10.48 -20.22
N PRO A 679 24.21 11.62 -19.82
CA PRO A 679 24.58 12.32 -18.59
C PRO A 679 24.06 11.65 -17.31
N TYR A 680 23.20 10.62 -17.40
CA TYR A 680 22.51 10.06 -16.24
C TYR A 680 23.39 9.48 -15.14
N PRO A 681 24.50 8.76 -15.42
CA PRO A 681 25.42 8.36 -14.36
C PRO A 681 25.93 9.55 -13.55
N LYS A 682 26.23 10.67 -14.23
CA LYS A 682 26.66 11.91 -13.57
C LYS A 682 25.53 12.56 -12.78
N TYR A 683 24.31 12.57 -13.32
CA TYR A 683 23.13 13.07 -12.61
C TYR A 683 22.79 12.23 -11.39
N LEU A 684 22.83 10.89 -11.51
CA LEU A 684 22.59 9.97 -10.41
C LEU A 684 23.57 10.20 -9.27
N LEU A 685 24.89 10.26 -9.57
CA LEU A 685 25.91 10.59 -8.58
C LEU A 685 25.68 11.98 -7.96
N LYS A 686 25.38 12.99 -8.79
CA LYS A 686 25.08 14.35 -8.34
C LYS A 686 23.88 14.37 -7.37
N PHE A 687 22.77 13.74 -7.73
CA PHE A 687 21.56 13.73 -6.90
C PHE A 687 21.74 12.88 -5.64
N TYR A 688 22.46 11.77 -5.76
CA TYR A 688 22.78 10.92 -4.63
C TYR A 688 23.65 11.63 -3.60
N HIS A 689 24.73 12.29 -4.04
CA HIS A 689 25.56 13.11 -3.16
C HIS A 689 24.79 14.27 -2.54
N ALA A 690 23.97 14.97 -3.33
CA ALA A 690 23.13 16.05 -2.82
C ALA A 690 22.16 15.58 -1.73
N ARG A 691 21.72 14.31 -1.76
CA ARG A 691 20.73 13.76 -0.82
C ARG A 691 21.36 13.01 0.36
N TYR A 692 22.46 12.29 0.16
CA TYR A 692 22.98 11.31 1.10
C TYR A 692 24.45 11.53 1.51
N GLY A 693 25.08 12.61 1.04
CA GLY A 693 26.54 12.79 1.13
C GLY A 693 27.29 11.68 0.40
#